data_AF-A0A7K6GJ69-F1
#
_entry.id   AF-A0A7K6GJ69-F1
#
_cell.length_a   1.000
_cell.length_b   1.000
_cell.length_c   1.000
_cell.angle_alpha   90.00
_cell.angle_beta   90.00
_cell.angle_gamma   90.00
#
_symmetry.space_group_name_H-M   'P 1'
#
loop_
_entity.id
_entity.type
_entity.pdbx_description
1 polymer ?
#
loop_
_entity_poly.entity_id
_entity_poly.type
_entity_poly.pdbx_seq_one_letter_code
_entity_poly.pdbx_strand_id
1 'polypeptide(L)'
;CLCFSDGVTIAPMPPAQDHKRLMDGDEGPNTGGMGAYSPAPQISKDLLQKIRETVLQKTVDGMRKEGVPYLGVLYAGLMLTKDGPKVLEFNCRFGDPECQVILPLLRSDLYEVMQAVINRKLASSMPAWKEDSAAVTVVMASQGYPGSYPKGLEITGLAKAKQLGLEVFHAGTALKDGRVVTSGGRVLTVTAIKEDLPAALREANLGVAAIHFQGAVYRRDIGHRAIAFLKQSRGLTYKNSGVDIEAGNTLVQKIKPLAAATSRSGCNAELGGFAGLFDLKAAGYRDPILVSGTDGVGTKLKIAQECQKHDTIGQDLVAMCVNDILAQGAEPLFFLDYFACGKLEVEVAQGVIAGIADACRKAGCALLGGETAEMPGMYPPGEYDLAGFAVGAVERGQMLPQLDRIAEGDVVIGVASSGVHSNGYSLVRKIVEKSSLDFSSRVGVAGDQTLGELLLTPTKLYSKTLLPVLRSGHVKAYAHITGGGLLENIPRVLPDSFGVVLDALTWKIPEIFCWLHKEGNLSEEEMARTFNCGVGAVLVVQKEMAQQVLKDIQAHETAWLIGKVVSLQKGSDNVKVLNLHRALQANRSLCVPSHIQGKIQTGKVKVAVLISGTGTNLEALINSTKKDTSFAQIVLVISNKPGVEGLRKAERAGIPTRVIEHTRYQSRTEFDSAVDKVLQEFSVELICLAGFMRILSGPFVKKWEGKILNIHPSLLPSFKGANAHKLVLQAGVRVTGCTVHFVAEEVDAGAIIFQEAVPVKVGDTEAALAERVKEAEHRAFPAALQLVASGAVRVGEAGKIYW
;
A
#
# COMPACT_ATOMS: atom_id res chain seq x y z
N CYS A 1 7.94 -4.05 -30.88
CA CYS A 1 8.12 -4.36 -29.44
C CYS A 1 8.19 -5.87 -29.24
N LEU A 2 8.99 -6.35 -28.29
CA LEU A 2 9.18 -7.77 -28.04
C LEU A 2 8.90 -8.09 -26.57
N CYS A 3 8.53 -9.33 -26.26
CA CYS A 3 8.47 -9.83 -24.89
C CYS A 3 8.87 -11.30 -24.80
N PHE A 4 9.37 -11.71 -23.63
CA PHE A 4 9.36 -13.11 -23.24
C PHE A 4 7.95 -13.48 -22.75
N SER A 5 7.48 -14.68 -23.05
CA SER A 5 6.20 -15.22 -22.61
C SER A 5 6.42 -16.61 -22.06
N ASP A 6 5.85 -16.91 -20.89
CA ASP A 6 5.83 -18.25 -20.31
C ASP A 6 4.48 -18.97 -20.49
N GLY A 7 3.64 -18.42 -21.37
CA GLY A 7 2.28 -18.89 -21.64
C GLY A 7 1.22 -18.33 -20.71
N VAL A 8 1.61 -17.60 -19.65
CA VAL A 8 0.70 -16.92 -18.72
C VAL A 8 1.12 -15.47 -18.52
N THR A 9 2.40 -15.26 -18.23
CA THR A 9 3.00 -13.97 -17.92
C THR A 9 3.90 -13.54 -19.06
N ILE A 10 3.91 -12.23 -19.35
CA ILE A 10 4.87 -11.63 -20.28
C ILE A 10 5.85 -10.70 -19.58
N ALA A 11 7.11 -10.73 -20.03
CA ALA A 11 8.15 -9.77 -19.66
C ALA A 11 8.53 -8.92 -20.88
N PRO A 12 8.10 -7.65 -20.95
CA PRO A 12 8.39 -6.78 -22.09
C PRO A 12 9.89 -6.43 -22.16
N MET A 13 10.41 -6.35 -23.38
CA MET A 13 11.76 -5.87 -23.68
C MET A 13 11.74 -4.37 -23.98
N PRO A 14 12.88 -3.66 -23.83
CA PRO A 14 13.02 -2.28 -24.30
C PRO A 14 12.56 -2.13 -25.76
N PRO A 15 11.76 -1.10 -26.10
CA PRO A 15 11.25 -0.95 -27.45
C PRO A 15 12.41 -0.64 -28.40
N ALA A 16 12.50 -1.38 -29.50
CA ALA A 16 13.45 -1.12 -30.57
C ALA A 16 12.70 -0.68 -31.83
N GLN A 17 13.38 0.14 -32.64
CA GLN A 17 12.91 0.53 -33.97
C GLN A 17 13.98 0.17 -35.01
N ASP A 18 13.56 -0.50 -36.08
CA ASP A 18 14.40 -0.87 -37.21
C ASP A 18 14.34 0.17 -38.34
N HIS A 19 15.35 0.10 -39.21
CA HIS A 19 15.50 0.94 -40.39
C HIS A 19 15.56 0.04 -41.63
N LYS A 20 14.44 -0.10 -42.34
CA LYS A 20 14.25 -1.17 -43.33
C LYS A 20 14.90 -0.97 -44.69
N ARG A 21 15.18 0.27 -45.10
CA ARG A 21 15.65 0.58 -46.46
C ARG A 21 17.16 0.70 -46.52
N LEU A 22 17.73 0.37 -47.68
CA LEU A 22 19.16 0.20 -47.91
C LEU A 22 19.99 1.46 -47.64
N MET A 23 19.49 2.64 -48.05
CA MET A 23 20.25 3.89 -48.06
C MET A 23 19.78 4.85 -46.95
N ASP A 24 20.63 5.83 -46.63
CA ASP A 24 20.29 6.94 -45.75
C ASP A 24 19.01 7.65 -46.21
N GLY A 25 18.28 8.27 -45.27
CA GLY A 25 17.02 8.97 -45.59
C GLY A 25 15.84 8.03 -45.85
N ASP A 26 15.98 6.74 -45.51
CA ASP A 26 15.00 5.70 -45.87
C ASP A 26 14.79 5.62 -47.40
N GLU A 27 15.88 5.63 -48.17
CA GLU A 27 15.86 5.47 -49.63
C GLU A 27 16.31 4.06 -50.08
N GLY A 28 16.05 3.74 -51.34
CA GLY A 28 16.43 2.44 -51.92
C GLY A 28 15.48 1.28 -51.55
N PRO A 29 15.83 0.04 -51.92
CA PRO A 29 14.99 -1.13 -51.70
C PRO A 29 14.83 -1.45 -50.20
N ASN A 30 13.72 -2.09 -49.85
CA ASN A 30 13.52 -2.67 -48.52
C ASN A 30 14.39 -3.93 -48.39
N THR A 31 15.25 -3.96 -47.39
CA THR A 31 16.24 -5.00 -47.14
C THR A 31 15.89 -5.87 -45.93
N GLY A 32 14.74 -5.65 -45.30
CA GLY A 32 14.36 -6.28 -44.04
C GLY A 32 15.05 -5.69 -42.81
N GLY A 33 16.01 -4.76 -42.97
CA GLY A 33 16.66 -4.05 -41.87
C GLY A 33 18.15 -3.76 -42.14
N MET A 34 18.51 -2.47 -42.18
CA MET A 34 19.88 -1.95 -42.27
C MET A 34 20.43 -1.45 -40.94
N GLY A 35 19.64 -1.52 -39.87
CA GLY A 35 20.04 -1.15 -38.53
C GLY A 35 18.85 -1.02 -37.62
N ALA A 36 19.11 -0.94 -36.32
CA ALA A 36 18.10 -0.70 -35.30
C ALA A 36 18.70 0.11 -34.16
N TYR A 37 17.84 0.67 -33.33
CA TYR A 37 18.24 1.31 -32.08
C TYR A 37 17.25 0.99 -30.96
N SER A 38 17.73 1.06 -29.72
CA SER A 38 16.95 0.83 -28.50
C SER A 38 17.53 1.63 -27.33
N PRO A 39 16.71 2.19 -26.42
CA PRO A 39 15.25 2.23 -26.48
C PRO A 39 14.73 3.26 -27.49
N ALA A 40 13.51 3.06 -28.01
CA ALA A 40 12.83 3.99 -28.91
C ALA A 40 12.14 5.13 -28.13
N PRO A 41 12.66 6.38 -28.15
CA PRO A 41 12.17 7.47 -27.30
C PRO A 41 10.78 7.97 -27.69
N GLN A 42 10.30 7.64 -28.89
CA GLN A 42 8.94 7.94 -29.32
C GLN A 42 7.89 7.15 -28.53
N ILE A 43 8.29 6.08 -27.83
CA ILE A 43 7.42 5.26 -26.98
C ILE A 43 7.66 5.67 -25.53
N SER A 44 6.73 6.45 -24.95
CA SER A 44 6.76 6.79 -23.53
C SER A 44 6.56 5.56 -22.64
N LYS A 45 6.92 5.66 -21.35
CA LYS A 45 6.68 4.58 -20.37
C LYS A 45 5.20 4.20 -20.31
N ASP A 46 4.29 5.18 -20.33
CA ASP A 46 2.84 4.94 -20.34
C ASP A 46 2.38 4.24 -21.62
N LEU A 47 2.90 4.65 -22.77
CA LEU A 47 2.57 4.01 -24.05
C LEU A 47 3.11 2.57 -24.09
N LEU A 48 4.29 2.33 -23.54
CA LEU A 48 4.86 0.99 -23.42
C LEU A 48 4.01 0.10 -22.50
N GLN A 49 3.52 0.64 -21.38
CA GLN A 49 2.60 -0.06 -20.48
C GLN A 49 1.26 -0.36 -21.18
N LYS A 50 0.72 0.61 -21.95
CA LYS A 50 -0.48 0.37 -22.76
C LYS A 50 -0.26 -0.72 -23.80
N ILE A 51 0.88 -0.75 -24.49
CA ILE A 51 1.25 -1.82 -25.44
C ILE A 51 1.36 -3.17 -24.70
N ARG A 52 1.99 -3.19 -23.53
CA ARG A 52 2.12 -4.38 -22.68
C ARG A 52 0.76 -4.99 -22.38
N GLU A 53 -0.18 -4.19 -21.89
CA GLU A 53 -1.50 -4.66 -21.44
C GLU A 53 -2.43 -4.96 -22.62
N THR A 54 -2.51 -4.07 -23.60
CA THR A 54 -3.54 -4.13 -24.64
C THR A 54 -3.14 -4.91 -25.88
N VAL A 55 -1.84 -5.14 -26.09
CA VAL A 55 -1.32 -5.92 -27.20
C VAL A 55 -0.68 -7.20 -26.68
N LEU A 56 0.45 -7.11 -25.98
CA LEU A 56 1.28 -8.28 -25.70
C LEU A 56 0.60 -9.29 -24.76
N GLN A 57 0.15 -8.84 -23.58
CA GLN A 57 -0.51 -9.70 -22.61
C GLN A 57 -1.84 -10.23 -23.14
N LYS A 58 -2.66 -9.37 -23.78
CA LYS A 58 -3.93 -9.80 -24.40
C LYS A 58 -3.74 -10.89 -25.46
N THR A 59 -2.70 -10.80 -26.29
CA THR A 59 -2.40 -11.84 -27.28
C THR A 59 -2.02 -13.15 -26.62
N VAL A 60 -1.14 -13.14 -25.61
CA VAL A 60 -0.75 -14.36 -24.88
C VAL A 60 -1.95 -14.97 -24.13
N ASP A 61 -2.80 -14.14 -23.53
CA ASP A 61 -4.03 -14.59 -22.89
C ASP A 61 -5.01 -15.22 -23.89
N GLY A 62 -5.12 -14.66 -25.10
CA GLY A 62 -5.92 -15.23 -26.19
C GLY A 62 -5.42 -16.61 -26.60
N MET A 63 -4.12 -16.73 -26.91
CA MET A 63 -3.49 -18.01 -27.25
C MET A 63 -3.69 -19.06 -26.15
N ARG A 64 -3.56 -18.67 -24.87
CA ARG A 64 -3.85 -19.56 -23.74
C ARG A 64 -5.31 -20.00 -23.69
N LYS A 65 -6.27 -19.09 -23.90
CA LYS A 65 -7.72 -19.40 -23.92
C LYS A 65 -8.09 -20.39 -25.03
N GLU A 66 -7.38 -20.32 -26.15
CA GLU A 66 -7.53 -21.27 -27.27
C GLU A 66 -6.82 -22.62 -27.03
N GLY A 67 -6.24 -22.83 -25.84
CA GLY A 67 -5.56 -24.08 -25.48
C GLY A 67 -4.13 -24.19 -26.04
N VAL A 68 -3.58 -23.11 -26.59
CA VAL A 68 -2.25 -23.06 -27.22
C VAL A 68 -1.33 -22.03 -26.51
N PRO A 69 -1.00 -22.21 -25.22
CA PRO A 69 -0.15 -21.26 -24.50
C PRO A 69 1.23 -21.13 -25.17
N TYR A 70 1.61 -19.91 -25.52
CA TYR A 70 2.87 -19.64 -26.21
C TYR A 70 4.03 -19.39 -25.24
N LEU A 71 5.05 -20.23 -25.31
CA LEU A 71 6.29 -20.10 -24.54
C LEU A 71 7.42 -19.68 -25.49
N GLY A 72 8.08 -18.57 -25.19
CA GLY A 72 9.20 -18.08 -26.00
C GLY A 72 9.20 -16.56 -26.16
N VAL A 73 9.71 -16.10 -27.31
CA VAL A 73 9.84 -14.67 -27.63
C VAL A 73 8.77 -14.28 -28.63
N LEU A 74 7.86 -13.42 -28.17
CA LEU A 74 6.81 -12.85 -29.01
C LEU A 74 7.25 -11.46 -29.48
N TYR A 75 7.35 -11.29 -30.78
CA TYR A 75 7.63 -10.00 -31.42
C TYR A 75 6.34 -9.45 -32.05
N ALA A 76 5.84 -8.34 -31.50
CA ALA A 76 4.80 -7.53 -32.12
C ALA A 76 5.40 -6.43 -33.01
N GLY A 77 5.17 -6.52 -34.32
CA GLY A 77 5.43 -5.45 -35.27
C GLY A 77 4.36 -4.37 -35.11
N LEU A 78 4.75 -3.14 -34.75
CA LEU A 78 3.83 -2.06 -34.43
C LEU A 78 4.05 -0.85 -35.35
N MET A 79 2.95 -0.21 -35.74
CA MET A 79 2.94 1.11 -36.35
C MET A 79 2.37 2.12 -35.37
N LEU A 80 3.10 3.20 -35.10
CA LEU A 80 2.58 4.33 -34.31
C LEU A 80 1.77 5.24 -35.25
N THR A 81 0.47 5.36 -34.97
CA THR A 81 -0.46 6.23 -35.71
C THR A 81 -0.97 7.33 -34.80
N LYS A 82 -1.65 8.34 -35.38
CA LYS A 82 -2.33 9.40 -34.61
C LYS A 82 -3.37 8.84 -33.62
N ASP A 83 -3.95 7.68 -33.90
CA ASP A 83 -4.96 7.02 -33.08
C ASP A 83 -4.35 5.97 -32.12
N GLY A 84 -3.03 6.01 -31.91
CA GLY A 84 -2.28 5.08 -31.07
C GLY A 84 -1.60 3.94 -31.84
N PRO A 85 -1.04 2.95 -31.11
CA PRO A 85 -0.30 1.85 -31.71
C PRO A 85 -1.24 0.88 -32.44
N LYS A 86 -0.91 0.52 -33.68
CA LYS A 86 -1.59 -0.52 -34.46
C LYS A 86 -0.66 -1.71 -34.62
N VAL A 87 -1.20 -2.90 -34.42
CA VAL A 87 -0.47 -4.16 -34.63
C VAL A 87 -0.47 -4.46 -36.12
N LEU A 88 0.72 -4.67 -36.68
CA LEU A 88 0.90 -5.08 -38.07
C LEU A 88 1.00 -6.60 -38.18
N GLU A 89 1.84 -7.20 -37.34
CA GLU A 89 2.13 -8.63 -37.36
C GLU A 89 2.66 -9.12 -36.01
N PHE A 90 2.60 -10.43 -35.82
CA PHE A 90 3.31 -11.13 -34.75
C PHE A 90 4.30 -12.13 -35.33
N ASN A 91 5.49 -12.19 -34.75
CA ASN A 91 6.52 -13.15 -35.06
C ASN A 91 6.93 -13.91 -33.79
N CYS A 92 7.16 -15.22 -33.92
CA CYS A 92 7.56 -16.12 -32.82
C CYS A 92 9.08 -16.30 -32.76
N ARG A 93 9.82 -15.19 -32.80
CA ARG A 93 11.30 -15.14 -32.82
C ARG A 93 11.78 -13.76 -32.37
N PHE A 94 13.08 -13.65 -32.13
CA PHE A 94 13.72 -12.34 -32.11
C PHE A 94 13.67 -11.65 -33.48
N GLY A 95 13.61 -10.33 -33.46
CA GLY A 95 13.79 -9.48 -34.64
C GLY A 95 15.25 -9.44 -35.09
N ASP A 96 15.49 -9.07 -36.34
CA ASP A 96 16.84 -8.89 -36.87
C ASP A 96 16.82 -7.67 -37.81
N PRO A 97 17.39 -6.52 -37.41
CA PRO A 97 18.47 -6.37 -36.42
C PRO A 97 18.06 -5.99 -34.97
N GLU A 98 16.78 -6.07 -34.58
CA GLU A 98 16.33 -5.61 -33.26
C GLU A 98 16.93 -6.40 -32.09
N CYS A 99 17.21 -7.70 -32.29
CA CYS A 99 17.87 -8.54 -31.28
C CYS A 99 19.23 -7.98 -30.86
N GLN A 100 20.00 -7.49 -31.83
CA GLN A 100 21.37 -7.01 -31.69
C GLN A 100 21.45 -5.65 -30.98
N VAL A 101 20.34 -4.96 -30.74
CA VAL A 101 20.27 -3.80 -29.84
C VAL A 101 19.58 -4.12 -28.51
N ILE A 102 18.68 -5.11 -28.46
CA ILE A 102 17.95 -5.44 -27.23
C ILE A 102 18.79 -6.29 -26.29
N LEU A 103 19.30 -7.44 -26.75
CA LEU A 103 20.00 -8.37 -25.88
C LEU A 103 21.27 -7.80 -25.22
N PRO A 104 22.07 -6.93 -25.87
CA PRO A 104 23.20 -6.32 -25.19
C PRO A 104 22.82 -5.37 -24.03
N LEU A 105 21.56 -4.92 -23.99
CA LEU A 105 20.98 -4.17 -22.88
C LEU A 105 20.43 -5.08 -21.76
N LEU A 106 20.36 -6.39 -21.95
CA LEU A 106 19.93 -7.33 -20.91
C LEU A 106 21.01 -7.41 -19.82
N ARG A 107 20.61 -7.18 -18.56
CA ARG A 107 21.48 -7.41 -17.39
C ARG A 107 21.36 -8.84 -16.86
N SER A 108 20.17 -9.42 -16.95
CA SER A 108 19.94 -10.82 -16.59
C SER A 108 20.66 -11.77 -17.53
N ASP A 109 20.95 -12.98 -17.06
CA ASP A 109 21.45 -14.03 -17.92
C ASP A 109 20.34 -14.56 -18.85
N LEU A 110 20.58 -14.59 -20.16
CA LEU A 110 19.57 -15.01 -21.13
C LEU A 110 19.15 -16.48 -20.95
N TYR A 111 20.08 -17.36 -20.56
CA TYR A 111 19.77 -18.76 -20.29
C TYR A 111 18.83 -18.88 -19.09
N GLU A 112 19.05 -18.12 -18.01
CA GLU A 112 18.15 -18.08 -16.87
C GLU A 112 16.74 -17.58 -17.24
N VAL A 113 16.66 -16.53 -18.06
CA VAL A 113 15.38 -16.02 -18.56
C VAL A 113 14.64 -17.06 -19.39
N MET A 114 15.35 -17.77 -20.28
CA MET A 114 14.75 -18.86 -21.07
C MET A 114 14.33 -20.05 -20.20
N GLN A 115 15.11 -20.39 -19.17
CA GLN A 115 14.71 -21.38 -18.17
C GLN A 115 13.45 -20.95 -17.42
N ALA A 116 13.32 -19.68 -17.03
CA ALA A 116 12.12 -19.16 -16.40
C ALA A 116 10.90 -19.23 -17.33
N VAL A 117 11.09 -18.94 -18.62
CA VAL A 117 10.06 -19.11 -19.65
C VAL A 117 9.60 -20.56 -19.78
N ILE A 118 10.54 -21.49 -19.96
CA ILE A 118 10.22 -22.93 -20.14
C ILE A 118 9.53 -23.50 -18.88
N ASN A 119 9.99 -23.09 -17.70
CA ASN A 119 9.48 -23.57 -16.42
C ASN A 119 8.24 -22.81 -15.92
N ARG A 120 7.72 -21.84 -16.68
CA ARG A 120 6.54 -21.02 -16.29
C ARG A 120 6.72 -20.26 -14.98
N LYS A 121 7.90 -19.67 -14.81
CA LYS A 121 8.33 -18.92 -13.62
C LYS A 121 8.72 -17.48 -13.95
N LEU A 122 8.24 -16.94 -15.07
CA LEU A 122 8.65 -15.59 -15.48
C LEU A 122 8.14 -14.52 -14.49
N ALA A 123 6.98 -14.74 -13.86
CA ALA A 123 6.44 -13.87 -12.82
C ALA A 123 7.36 -13.72 -11.59
N SER A 124 8.10 -14.76 -11.22
CA SER A 124 9.02 -14.75 -10.08
C SER A 124 10.48 -14.42 -10.46
N SER A 125 10.78 -14.32 -11.75
CA SER A 125 12.12 -14.03 -12.27
C SER A 125 12.03 -13.14 -13.52
N MET A 126 11.66 -11.88 -13.31
CA MET A 126 11.58 -10.89 -14.39
C MET A 126 12.98 -10.48 -14.86
N PRO A 127 13.24 -10.39 -16.18
CA PRO A 127 14.51 -9.92 -16.71
C PRO A 127 14.77 -8.45 -16.37
N ALA A 128 15.99 -8.15 -15.97
CA ALA A 128 16.48 -6.80 -15.70
C ALA A 128 17.24 -6.25 -16.93
N TRP A 129 17.11 -4.96 -17.19
CA TRP A 129 17.72 -4.26 -18.32
C TRP A 129 18.63 -3.13 -17.86
N LYS A 130 19.55 -2.68 -18.71
CA LYS A 130 20.35 -1.46 -18.50
C LYS A 130 19.47 -0.24 -18.79
N GLU A 131 19.05 0.47 -17.76
CA GLU A 131 18.16 1.64 -17.89
C GLU A 131 18.90 2.92 -18.32
N ASP A 132 20.18 3.05 -17.94
CA ASP A 132 21.03 4.21 -18.24
C ASP A 132 21.88 4.01 -19.51
N SER A 133 21.33 3.29 -20.51
CA SER A 133 22.08 2.97 -21.72
C SER A 133 21.18 2.88 -22.94
N ALA A 134 21.75 3.25 -24.09
CA ALA A 134 21.16 3.05 -25.40
C ALA A 134 22.11 2.21 -26.27
N ALA A 135 21.51 1.44 -27.17
CA ALA A 135 22.21 0.62 -28.15
C ALA A 135 21.81 1.02 -29.57
N VAL A 136 22.79 1.06 -30.47
CA VAL A 136 22.60 1.28 -31.91
C VAL A 136 23.37 0.20 -32.67
N THR A 137 22.68 -0.46 -33.59
CA THR A 137 23.27 -1.44 -34.50
C THR A 137 23.19 -0.93 -35.93
N VAL A 138 24.31 -0.95 -36.63
CA VAL A 138 24.39 -0.66 -38.07
C VAL A 138 24.74 -1.95 -38.81
N VAL A 139 23.98 -2.27 -39.86
CA VAL A 139 24.23 -3.42 -40.73
C VAL A 139 25.14 -3.01 -41.88
N MET A 140 26.17 -3.81 -42.15
CA MET A 140 26.99 -3.72 -43.36
C MET A 140 26.55 -4.80 -44.36
N ALA A 141 26.16 -4.38 -45.55
CA ALA A 141 25.69 -5.24 -46.63
C ALA A 141 26.64 -5.20 -47.84
N SER A 142 26.58 -6.23 -48.67
CA SER A 142 27.30 -6.30 -49.94
C SER A 142 26.60 -5.47 -51.02
N GLN A 143 27.36 -4.79 -51.87
CA GLN A 143 26.85 -4.09 -53.04
C GLN A 143 26.00 -5.03 -53.91
N GLY A 144 24.79 -4.56 -54.26
CA GLY A 144 23.81 -5.33 -55.03
C GLY A 144 22.74 -6.02 -54.18
N TYR A 145 22.88 -6.08 -52.85
CA TYR A 145 21.82 -6.51 -51.94
C TYR A 145 20.58 -5.57 -52.02
N PRO A 146 19.32 -6.08 -52.05
CA PRO A 146 18.87 -7.45 -51.84
C PRO A 146 18.91 -8.39 -53.06
N GLY A 147 19.38 -7.91 -54.21
CA GLY A 147 19.57 -8.70 -55.44
C GLY A 147 20.86 -9.52 -55.44
N SER A 148 21.55 -9.60 -56.58
CA SER A 148 22.81 -10.33 -56.72
C SER A 148 23.98 -9.56 -56.14
N TYR A 149 24.84 -10.23 -55.39
CA TYR A 149 26.01 -9.64 -54.73
C TYR A 149 27.24 -10.57 -54.79
N PRO A 150 28.46 -10.01 -54.79
CA PRO A 150 29.70 -10.79 -54.78
C PRO A 150 29.95 -11.46 -53.41
N LYS A 151 30.49 -12.68 -53.45
CA LYS A 151 30.95 -13.45 -52.28
C LYS A 151 32.46 -13.64 -52.33
N GLY A 152 33.06 -13.95 -51.19
CA GLY A 152 34.49 -14.21 -51.07
C GLY A 152 35.37 -12.97 -50.96
N LEU A 153 34.77 -11.79 -50.73
CA LEU A 153 35.52 -10.55 -50.57
C LEU A 153 36.08 -10.46 -49.15
N GLU A 154 37.38 -10.17 -49.03
CA GLU A 154 38.07 -10.09 -47.74
C GLU A 154 37.54 -8.96 -46.86
N ILE A 155 37.30 -9.28 -45.58
CA ILE A 155 36.84 -8.37 -44.54
C ILE A 155 38.00 -8.04 -43.61
N THR A 156 38.37 -6.76 -43.56
CA THR A 156 39.46 -6.24 -42.72
C THR A 156 38.92 -5.26 -41.67
N GLY A 157 39.72 -4.95 -40.65
CA GLY A 157 39.36 -3.94 -39.63
C GLY A 157 38.56 -4.45 -38.43
N LEU A 158 38.19 -5.74 -38.38
CA LEU A 158 37.46 -6.36 -37.24
C LEU A 158 38.19 -6.17 -35.89
N ALA A 159 39.52 -6.29 -35.89
CA ALA A 159 40.33 -6.08 -34.68
C ALA A 159 40.23 -4.64 -34.14
N LYS A 160 40.11 -3.65 -35.04
CA LYS A 160 39.96 -2.24 -34.67
C LYS A 160 38.59 -1.96 -34.05
N ALA A 161 37.52 -2.54 -34.61
CA ALA A 161 36.19 -2.47 -34.01
C ALA A 161 36.16 -3.08 -32.60
N LYS A 162 36.86 -4.22 -32.40
CA LYS A 162 37.01 -4.84 -31.07
C LYS A 162 37.78 -3.96 -30.09
N GLN A 163 38.84 -3.28 -30.53
CA GLN A 163 39.59 -2.33 -29.69
C GLN A 163 38.76 -1.12 -29.25
N LEU A 164 37.79 -0.70 -30.07
CA LEU A 164 36.82 0.35 -29.72
C LEU A 164 35.73 -0.14 -28.72
N GLY A 165 35.78 -1.41 -28.31
CA GLY A 165 34.77 -2.01 -27.42
C GLY A 165 33.41 -2.21 -28.08
N LEU A 166 33.38 -2.32 -29.42
CA LEU A 166 32.15 -2.54 -30.18
C LEU A 166 31.89 -4.02 -30.38
N GLU A 167 30.62 -4.39 -30.39
CA GLU A 167 30.19 -5.76 -30.67
C GLU A 167 29.98 -5.92 -32.18
N VAL A 168 30.63 -6.93 -32.77
CA VAL A 168 30.48 -7.26 -34.19
C VAL A 168 29.77 -8.60 -34.32
N PHE A 169 28.56 -8.60 -34.87
CA PHE A 169 27.81 -9.82 -35.14
C PHE A 169 28.03 -10.26 -36.58
N HIS A 170 28.57 -11.46 -36.76
CA HIS A 170 28.78 -12.07 -38.05
C HIS A 170 27.46 -12.66 -38.58
N ALA A 171 27.10 -12.35 -39.83
CA ALA A 171 25.95 -12.92 -40.52
C ALA A 171 26.42 -13.64 -41.80
N GLY A 172 26.36 -12.97 -42.95
CA GLY A 172 26.87 -13.47 -44.22
C GLY A 172 28.40 -13.39 -44.31
N THR A 173 29.14 -14.01 -43.39
CA THR A 173 30.61 -14.16 -43.45
C THR A 173 31.03 -15.63 -43.47
N ALA A 174 32.20 -15.93 -44.03
CA ALA A 174 32.83 -17.25 -43.96
C ALA A 174 34.32 -17.11 -43.65
N LEU A 175 34.94 -18.17 -43.12
CA LEU A 175 36.39 -18.25 -42.95
C LEU A 175 36.99 -18.99 -44.14
N LYS A 176 37.89 -18.35 -44.89
CA LYS A 176 38.60 -18.93 -46.03
C LYS A 176 40.08 -18.61 -45.93
N ASP A 177 40.93 -19.64 -45.91
CA ASP A 177 42.39 -19.50 -45.82
C ASP A 177 42.83 -18.60 -44.64
N GLY A 178 42.20 -18.77 -43.47
CA GLY A 178 42.47 -17.98 -42.26
C GLY A 178 41.94 -16.55 -42.29
N ARG A 179 41.27 -16.12 -43.36
CA ARG A 179 40.69 -14.78 -43.54
C ARG A 179 39.17 -14.81 -43.49
N VAL A 180 38.58 -13.76 -42.93
CA VAL A 180 37.12 -13.60 -42.93
C VAL A 180 36.71 -12.97 -44.25
N VAL A 181 35.76 -13.59 -44.95
CA VAL A 181 35.26 -13.15 -46.26
C VAL A 181 33.74 -13.02 -46.29
N THR A 182 33.19 -12.23 -47.22
CA THR A 182 31.75 -12.13 -47.45
C THR A 182 31.16 -13.46 -47.97
N SER A 183 29.96 -13.81 -47.56
CA SER A 183 29.24 -15.03 -47.95
C SER A 183 27.73 -14.82 -48.12
N GLY A 184 27.21 -13.66 -47.71
CA GLY A 184 25.80 -13.29 -47.79
C GLY A 184 25.58 -11.79 -48.04
N GLY A 185 24.34 -11.43 -48.29
CA GLY A 185 23.93 -10.07 -48.62
C GLY A 185 24.07 -9.11 -47.44
N ARG A 186 23.49 -9.45 -46.28
CA ARG A 186 23.83 -8.81 -44.99
C ARG A 186 25.06 -9.51 -44.43
N VAL A 187 26.18 -8.81 -44.42
CA VAL A 187 27.50 -9.40 -44.14
C VAL A 187 27.71 -9.50 -42.64
N LEU A 188 27.60 -8.37 -41.93
CA LEU A 188 27.80 -8.28 -40.49
C LEU A 188 27.07 -7.06 -39.93
N THR A 189 26.98 -6.97 -38.62
CA THR A 189 26.50 -5.78 -37.92
C THR A 189 27.51 -5.28 -36.90
N VAL A 190 27.48 -3.98 -36.63
CA VAL A 190 28.28 -3.34 -35.58
C VAL A 190 27.33 -2.68 -34.59
N THR A 191 27.41 -3.10 -33.34
CA THR A 191 26.60 -2.58 -32.24
C THR A 191 27.48 -1.77 -31.27
N ALA A 192 27.01 -0.59 -30.92
CA ALA A 192 27.55 0.22 -29.83
C ALA A 192 26.52 0.35 -28.71
N ILE A 193 26.98 0.28 -27.46
CA ILE A 193 26.19 0.56 -26.26
C ILE A 193 26.84 1.72 -25.53
N LYS A 194 26.11 2.81 -25.32
CA LYS A 194 26.57 4.03 -24.66
C LYS A 194 25.49 4.61 -23.76
N GLU A 195 25.83 5.66 -23.05
CA GLU A 195 24.96 6.40 -22.13
C GLU A 195 23.70 6.97 -22.81
N ASP A 196 23.78 7.31 -24.10
CA ASP A 196 22.66 7.85 -24.86
C ASP A 196 22.69 7.46 -26.35
N LEU A 197 21.57 7.69 -27.05
CA LEU A 197 21.42 7.36 -28.48
C LEU A 197 22.41 8.11 -29.39
N PRO A 198 22.64 9.43 -29.22
CA PRO A 198 23.66 10.15 -30.00
C PRO A 198 25.07 9.55 -29.88
N ALA A 199 25.51 9.21 -28.66
CA ALA A 199 26.80 8.59 -28.41
C ALA A 199 26.85 7.19 -29.03
N ALA A 200 25.83 6.36 -28.82
CA ALA A 200 25.78 5.02 -29.40
C ALA A 200 25.86 5.06 -30.93
N LEU A 201 25.12 5.96 -31.59
CA LEU A 201 25.18 6.11 -33.05
C LEU A 201 26.57 6.55 -33.53
N ARG A 202 27.18 7.55 -32.88
CA ARG A 202 28.51 8.02 -33.24
C ARG A 202 29.53 6.88 -33.20
N GLU A 203 29.51 6.08 -32.14
CA GLU A 203 30.45 4.98 -31.95
C GLU A 203 30.19 3.81 -32.91
N ALA A 204 28.93 3.48 -33.18
CA ALA A 204 28.57 2.49 -34.19
C ALA A 204 29.07 2.91 -35.58
N ASN A 205 28.93 4.21 -35.93
CA ASN A 205 29.44 4.79 -37.17
C ASN A 205 30.97 4.74 -37.27
N LEU A 206 31.69 4.99 -36.17
CA LEU A 206 33.15 4.81 -36.12
C LEU A 206 33.54 3.34 -36.37
N GLY A 207 32.76 2.39 -35.84
CA GLY A 207 33.00 0.97 -36.02
C GLY A 207 32.79 0.49 -37.46
N VAL A 208 31.67 0.84 -38.10
CA VAL A 208 31.45 0.47 -39.51
C VAL A 208 32.41 1.18 -40.47
N ALA A 209 32.91 2.36 -40.10
CA ALA A 209 33.97 3.04 -40.85
C ALA A 209 35.35 2.39 -40.66
N ALA A 210 35.56 1.62 -39.59
CA ALA A 210 36.81 0.89 -39.35
C ALA A 210 36.87 -0.45 -40.11
N ILE A 211 35.72 -1.06 -40.40
CA ILE A 211 35.61 -2.35 -41.08
C ILE A 211 35.49 -2.12 -42.59
N HIS A 212 36.22 -2.91 -43.38
CA HIS A 212 36.28 -2.73 -44.83
C HIS A 212 36.16 -4.04 -45.58
N PHE A 213 35.32 -4.05 -46.62
CA PHE A 213 35.34 -5.01 -47.72
C PHE A 213 34.85 -4.29 -48.99
N GLN A 214 35.24 -4.80 -50.16
CA GLN A 214 34.89 -4.16 -51.43
C GLN A 214 33.37 -4.08 -51.61
N GLY A 215 32.86 -2.89 -51.92
CA GLY A 215 31.42 -2.68 -52.12
C GLY A 215 30.57 -2.74 -50.84
N ALA A 216 31.14 -2.46 -49.66
CA ALA A 216 30.35 -2.35 -48.44
C ALA A 216 29.32 -1.22 -48.50
N VAL A 217 28.06 -1.51 -48.16
CA VAL A 217 26.95 -0.55 -48.07
C VAL A 217 26.40 -0.57 -46.66
N TYR A 218 26.28 0.60 -46.02
CA TYR A 218 25.70 0.75 -44.68
C TYR A 218 25.13 2.16 -44.52
N ARG A 219 24.26 2.32 -43.53
CA ARG A 219 23.63 3.60 -43.20
C ARG A 219 24.37 4.32 -42.08
N ARG A 220 24.35 5.65 -42.14
CA ARG A 220 24.94 6.53 -41.12
C ARG A 220 23.90 7.20 -40.23
N ASP A 221 22.63 7.12 -40.61
CA ASP A 221 21.50 7.84 -40.03
C ASP A 221 20.59 6.98 -39.13
N ILE A 222 21.05 5.80 -38.69
CA ILE A 222 20.27 4.91 -37.81
C ILE A 222 19.91 5.67 -36.53
N GLY A 223 18.61 5.83 -36.25
CA GLY A 223 18.13 6.60 -35.10
C GLY A 223 18.16 8.12 -35.25
N HIS A 224 18.55 8.72 -36.39
CA HIS A 224 18.55 10.18 -36.59
C HIS A 224 17.19 10.83 -36.30
N ARG A 225 16.08 10.21 -36.71
CA ARG A 225 14.73 10.70 -36.40
C ARG A 225 14.44 10.70 -34.90
N ALA A 226 14.94 9.70 -34.17
CA ALA A 226 14.80 9.61 -32.72
C ALA A 226 15.62 10.69 -32.01
N ILE A 227 16.84 10.94 -32.49
CA ILE A 227 17.70 12.00 -31.99
C ILE A 227 17.08 13.38 -32.28
N ALA A 228 16.51 13.58 -33.47
CA ALA A 228 15.79 14.81 -33.80
C ALA A 228 14.56 15.00 -32.91
N PHE A 229 13.82 13.93 -32.62
CA PHE A 229 12.71 13.94 -31.66
C PHE A 229 13.18 14.32 -30.25
N LEU A 230 14.33 13.82 -29.79
CA LEU A 230 14.93 14.19 -28.50
C LEU A 230 15.44 15.63 -28.46
N LYS A 231 15.89 16.18 -29.60
CA LYS A 231 16.41 17.56 -29.73
C LYS A 231 15.32 18.61 -29.97
N GLN A 232 14.12 18.22 -30.38
CA GLN A 232 12.98 19.13 -30.40
C GLN A 232 12.71 19.57 -28.98
N SER A 233 12.98 20.84 -28.67
CA SER A 233 12.61 21.47 -27.42
C SER A 233 11.09 21.44 -27.28
N ARG A 234 10.57 20.35 -26.73
CA ARG A 234 9.26 20.36 -26.10
C ARG A 234 9.44 21.26 -24.89
N GLY A 235 8.88 22.47 -24.95
CA GLY A 235 8.66 23.23 -23.73
C GLY A 235 8.04 22.29 -22.69
N LEU A 236 8.45 22.42 -21.42
CA LEU A 236 7.78 21.75 -20.32
C LEU A 236 6.28 22.00 -20.47
N THR A 237 5.52 20.97 -20.84
CA THR A 237 4.07 21.04 -20.75
C THR A 237 3.71 20.73 -19.31
N TYR A 238 2.68 21.39 -18.79
CA TYR A 238 2.15 21.12 -17.46
C TYR A 238 1.80 19.63 -17.27
N LYS A 239 1.43 18.95 -18.37
CA LYS A 239 1.22 17.49 -18.40
C LYS A 239 2.50 16.67 -18.18
N ASN A 240 3.65 17.13 -18.65
CA ASN A 240 4.95 16.47 -18.41
C ASN A 240 5.50 16.73 -16.99
N SER A 241 5.01 17.74 -16.26
CA SER A 241 5.22 17.85 -14.80
C SER A 241 4.29 16.93 -13.99
N GLY A 242 3.51 16.10 -14.67
CA GLY A 242 2.60 15.12 -14.07
C GLY A 242 1.24 15.69 -13.68
N VAL A 243 0.77 16.76 -14.36
CA VAL A 243 -0.57 17.34 -14.14
C VAL A 243 -1.49 17.10 -15.35
N ASP A 244 -2.53 16.29 -15.19
CA ASP A 244 -3.46 15.98 -16.27
C ASP A 244 -4.65 16.95 -16.34
N ILE A 245 -4.51 17.98 -17.18
CA ILE A 245 -5.56 18.98 -17.45
C ILE A 245 -6.86 18.32 -17.95
N GLU A 246 -6.80 17.22 -18.69
CA GLU A 246 -8.00 16.52 -19.19
C GLU A 246 -8.75 15.82 -18.06
N ALA A 247 -8.02 15.24 -17.10
CA ALA A 247 -8.60 14.65 -15.90
C ALA A 247 -9.27 15.72 -15.03
N GLY A 248 -8.63 16.88 -14.86
CA GLY A 248 -9.22 18.03 -14.17
C GLY A 248 -10.51 18.52 -14.84
N ASN A 249 -10.52 18.69 -16.16
CA ASN A 249 -11.72 19.08 -16.90
C ASN A 249 -12.85 18.04 -16.77
N THR A 250 -12.51 16.75 -16.82
CA THR A 250 -13.47 15.66 -16.63
C THR A 250 -14.08 15.71 -15.24
N LEU A 251 -13.26 15.90 -14.20
CA LEU A 251 -13.73 16.06 -12.82
C LEU A 251 -14.71 17.22 -12.70
N VAL A 252 -14.36 18.41 -13.21
CA VAL A 252 -15.22 19.60 -13.18
C VAL A 252 -16.60 19.32 -13.78
N GLN A 253 -16.67 18.63 -14.93
CA GLN A 253 -17.97 18.30 -15.54
C GLN A 253 -18.80 17.34 -14.69
N LYS A 254 -18.16 16.38 -14.00
CA LYS A 254 -18.85 15.43 -13.13
C LYS A 254 -19.36 16.07 -11.83
N ILE A 255 -18.66 17.07 -11.28
CA ILE A 255 -19.00 17.69 -9.99
C ILE A 255 -19.96 18.88 -10.11
N LYS A 256 -20.07 19.52 -11.28
CA LYS A 256 -21.05 20.59 -11.57
C LYS A 256 -22.47 20.30 -11.05
N PRO A 257 -23.12 19.15 -11.34
CA PRO A 257 -24.46 18.87 -10.83
C PRO A 257 -24.49 18.71 -9.31
N LEU A 258 -23.40 18.24 -8.68
CA LEU A 258 -23.31 18.08 -7.23
C LEU A 258 -23.29 19.43 -6.52
N ALA A 259 -22.50 20.38 -7.02
CA ALA A 259 -22.46 21.75 -6.51
C ALA A 259 -23.79 22.47 -6.73
N ALA A 260 -24.39 22.37 -7.92
CA ALA A 260 -25.69 23.00 -8.22
C ALA A 260 -26.79 22.56 -7.25
N ALA A 261 -26.78 21.30 -6.82
CA ALA A 261 -27.72 20.76 -5.83
C ALA A 261 -27.57 21.36 -4.42
N THR A 262 -26.52 22.14 -4.16
CA THR A 262 -26.29 22.86 -2.89
C THR A 262 -26.79 24.30 -2.89
N SER A 263 -27.37 24.77 -4.01
CA SER A 263 -27.86 26.15 -4.15
C SER A 263 -28.85 26.52 -3.05
N ARG A 264 -28.80 27.78 -2.60
CA ARG A 264 -29.67 28.33 -1.56
C ARG A 264 -29.96 29.80 -1.80
N SER A 265 -30.85 30.39 -0.99
CA SER A 265 -31.10 31.83 -1.05
C SER A 265 -29.78 32.60 -0.86
N GLY A 266 -29.50 33.52 -1.78
CA GLY A 266 -28.24 34.26 -1.87
C GLY A 266 -27.22 33.68 -2.84
N CYS A 267 -27.37 32.44 -3.34
CA CYS A 267 -26.40 31.84 -4.26
C CYS A 267 -26.99 30.69 -5.11
N ASN A 268 -26.90 30.84 -6.43
CA ASN A 268 -26.98 29.71 -7.37
C ASN A 268 -25.58 29.14 -7.53
N ALA A 269 -25.33 27.95 -6.97
CA ALA A 269 -24.01 27.34 -6.99
C ALA A 269 -23.68 26.85 -8.41
N GLU A 270 -22.90 27.63 -9.16
CA GLU A 270 -22.44 27.27 -10.51
C GLU A 270 -20.91 27.19 -10.55
N LEU A 271 -20.38 26.02 -10.92
CA LEU A 271 -18.93 25.81 -11.07
C LEU A 271 -18.45 26.14 -12.49
N GLY A 272 -17.29 26.79 -12.59
CA GLY A 272 -16.60 27.10 -13.84
C GLY A 272 -16.37 28.59 -14.13
N GLY A 273 -16.86 29.49 -13.27
CA GLY A 273 -16.48 30.91 -13.26
C GLY A 273 -15.16 31.17 -12.52
N PHE A 274 -14.67 32.41 -12.56
CA PHE A 274 -13.45 32.82 -11.84
C PHE A 274 -13.63 32.87 -10.31
N ALA A 275 -14.85 33.15 -9.84
CA ALA A 275 -15.21 33.21 -8.44
C ALA A 275 -16.72 32.99 -8.30
N GLY A 276 -17.15 32.44 -7.17
CA GLY A 276 -18.56 32.39 -6.80
C GLY A 276 -19.01 33.67 -6.08
N LEU A 277 -20.30 33.99 -6.19
CA LEU A 277 -20.92 35.17 -5.60
C LEU A 277 -21.98 34.75 -4.59
N PHE A 278 -22.07 35.47 -3.47
CA PHE A 278 -23.11 35.26 -2.46
C PHE A 278 -23.76 36.59 -2.07
N ASP A 279 -25.06 36.72 -2.29
CA ASP A 279 -25.87 37.89 -1.93
C ASP A 279 -26.47 37.74 -0.53
N LEU A 280 -25.89 38.44 0.43
CA LEU A 280 -26.33 38.46 1.83
C LEU A 280 -27.74 39.04 2.01
N LYS A 281 -28.11 40.05 1.21
CA LYS A 281 -29.42 40.68 1.29
C LYS A 281 -30.50 39.72 0.78
N ALA A 282 -30.25 39.04 -0.32
CA ALA A 282 -31.13 37.98 -0.82
C ALA A 282 -31.20 36.76 0.13
N ALA A 283 -30.15 36.51 0.91
CA ALA A 283 -30.17 35.50 1.98
C ALA A 283 -30.94 35.95 3.24
N GLY A 284 -31.41 37.19 3.29
CA GLY A 284 -32.29 37.71 4.36
C GLY A 284 -31.58 38.51 5.47
N TYR A 285 -30.29 38.81 5.33
CA TYR A 285 -29.53 39.56 6.33
C TYR A 285 -29.73 41.07 6.20
N ARG A 286 -29.69 41.77 7.34
CA ARG A 286 -29.82 43.24 7.44
C ARG A 286 -28.51 43.94 7.77
N ASP A 287 -27.83 43.54 8.85
CA ASP A 287 -26.51 44.04 9.26
C ASP A 287 -25.61 42.85 9.65
N PRO A 288 -25.23 42.01 8.67
CA PRO A 288 -24.47 40.80 8.93
C PRO A 288 -23.00 41.10 9.26
N ILE A 289 -22.43 40.32 10.15
CA ILE A 289 -21.00 40.11 10.31
C ILE A 289 -20.66 38.76 9.68
N LEU A 290 -19.68 38.75 8.78
CA LEU A 290 -19.16 37.52 8.19
C LEU A 290 -18.19 36.84 9.13
N VAL A 291 -18.34 35.53 9.27
CA VAL A 291 -17.46 34.66 10.06
C VAL A 291 -16.90 33.62 9.12
N SER A 292 -15.58 33.51 9.04
CA SER A 292 -14.90 32.52 8.22
C SER A 292 -14.12 31.54 9.09
N GLY A 293 -14.10 30.28 8.70
CA GLY A 293 -13.27 29.23 9.29
C GLY A 293 -12.62 28.38 8.20
N THR A 294 -11.41 27.90 8.47
CA THR A 294 -10.73 26.94 7.60
C THR A 294 -10.18 25.81 8.43
N ASP A 295 -10.30 24.59 7.90
CA ASP A 295 -9.77 23.41 8.54
C ASP A 295 -9.48 22.31 7.51
N GLY A 296 -8.73 21.30 7.92
CA GLY A 296 -8.52 20.07 7.18
C GLY A 296 -9.16 18.86 7.88
N VAL A 297 -9.12 17.71 7.22
CA VAL A 297 -9.56 16.44 7.82
C VAL A 297 -8.49 15.87 8.77
N GLY A 298 -7.22 16.13 8.46
CA GLY A 298 -6.09 15.61 9.22
C GLY A 298 -5.84 14.12 9.00
N THR A 299 -5.20 13.46 9.98
CA THR A 299 -4.68 12.08 9.80
C THR A 299 -5.74 10.99 9.68
N LYS A 300 -7.04 11.32 9.76
CA LYS A 300 -8.14 10.41 9.39
C LYS A 300 -8.08 10.01 7.91
N LEU A 301 -7.53 10.89 7.07
CA LEU A 301 -7.29 10.62 5.64
C LEU A 301 -6.45 9.36 5.39
N LYS A 302 -5.47 9.06 6.26
CA LYS A 302 -4.64 7.86 6.13
C LYS A 302 -5.46 6.58 6.26
N ILE A 303 -6.43 6.55 7.17
CA ILE A 303 -7.32 5.40 7.35
C ILE A 303 -8.28 5.29 6.15
N ALA A 304 -8.82 6.41 5.68
CA ALA A 304 -9.69 6.44 4.50
C ALA A 304 -8.99 5.91 3.24
N GLN A 305 -7.73 6.30 3.03
CA GLN A 305 -6.86 5.83 1.95
C GLN A 305 -6.55 4.34 2.06
N GLU A 306 -6.20 3.86 3.25
CA GLU A 306 -5.90 2.44 3.50
C GLU A 306 -7.14 1.55 3.34
N CYS A 307 -8.32 2.02 3.76
CA CYS A 307 -9.58 1.30 3.61
C CYS A 307 -10.25 1.48 2.24
N GLN A 308 -9.71 2.33 1.36
CA GLN A 308 -10.33 2.73 0.08
C GLN A 308 -11.78 3.24 0.24
N LYS A 309 -12.03 4.02 1.30
CA LYS A 309 -13.33 4.62 1.63
C LYS A 309 -13.25 6.13 1.67
N HIS A 310 -13.73 6.78 0.62
CA HIS A 310 -13.54 8.21 0.36
C HIS A 310 -14.83 9.04 0.37
N ASP A 311 -15.98 8.36 0.34
CA ASP A 311 -17.32 8.94 0.18
C ASP A 311 -17.83 9.70 1.41
N THR A 312 -17.33 9.38 2.61
CA THR A 312 -17.73 10.03 3.86
C THR A 312 -16.79 11.14 4.34
N ILE A 313 -15.54 11.14 3.86
CA ILE A 313 -14.50 12.09 4.28
C ILE A 313 -14.82 13.54 3.91
N GLY A 314 -15.56 13.76 2.82
CA GLY A 314 -16.06 15.09 2.50
C GLY A 314 -16.96 15.69 3.58
N GLN A 315 -17.73 14.85 4.30
CA GLN A 315 -18.53 15.31 5.43
C GLN A 315 -17.67 15.67 6.63
N ASP A 316 -16.60 14.94 6.90
CA ASP A 316 -15.64 15.31 7.95
C ASP A 316 -15.07 16.72 7.70
N LEU A 317 -14.64 17.00 6.46
CA LEU A 317 -14.07 18.30 6.09
C LEU A 317 -15.06 19.45 6.32
N VAL A 318 -16.29 19.30 5.83
CA VAL A 318 -17.33 20.32 6.00
C VAL A 318 -17.67 20.49 7.47
N ALA A 319 -17.86 19.40 8.20
CA ALA A 319 -18.27 19.44 9.61
C ALA A 319 -17.25 20.15 10.49
N MET A 320 -15.95 19.92 10.27
CA MET A 320 -14.89 20.62 11.00
C MET A 320 -15.03 22.15 10.87
N CYS A 321 -15.19 22.66 9.65
CA CYS A 321 -15.27 24.11 9.45
C CYS A 321 -16.64 24.70 9.87
N VAL A 322 -17.76 24.05 9.51
CA VAL A 322 -19.08 24.63 9.75
C VAL A 322 -19.47 24.60 11.23
N ASN A 323 -19.02 23.60 11.98
CA ASN A 323 -19.27 23.55 13.41
C ASN A 323 -18.43 24.60 14.16
N ASP A 324 -17.22 24.93 13.69
CA ASP A 324 -16.38 25.96 14.31
C ASP A 324 -16.99 27.36 14.19
N ILE A 325 -17.54 27.73 13.02
CA ILE A 325 -18.17 29.04 12.86
C ILE A 325 -19.47 29.18 13.69
N LEU A 326 -20.10 28.07 14.11
CA LEU A 326 -21.22 28.11 15.06
C LEU A 326 -20.79 28.62 16.44
N ALA A 327 -19.51 28.50 16.81
CA ALA A 327 -19.00 29.08 18.06
C ALA A 327 -19.13 30.60 18.11
N GLN A 328 -19.25 31.25 16.94
CA GLN A 328 -19.55 32.67 16.81
C GLN A 328 -21.05 32.95 16.65
N GLY A 329 -21.91 31.93 16.69
CA GLY A 329 -23.35 32.03 16.41
C GLY A 329 -23.67 32.19 14.92
N ALA A 330 -22.70 31.94 14.03
CA ALA A 330 -22.87 32.16 12.60
C ALA A 330 -23.59 31.00 11.90
N GLU A 331 -24.49 31.34 11.00
CA GLU A 331 -25.11 30.39 10.07
C GLU A 331 -24.19 30.15 8.89
N PRO A 332 -23.84 28.89 8.56
CA PRO A 332 -23.05 28.58 7.36
C PRO A 332 -23.77 29.02 6.08
N LEU A 333 -23.12 29.83 5.25
CA LEU A 333 -23.67 30.34 4.00
C LEU A 333 -23.12 29.58 2.80
N PHE A 334 -21.80 29.52 2.69
CA PHE A 334 -21.11 28.82 1.62
C PHE A 334 -19.81 28.17 2.08
N PHE A 335 -19.34 27.23 1.26
CA PHE A 335 -18.16 26.43 1.47
C PHE A 335 -17.30 26.43 0.21
N LEU A 336 -15.97 26.42 0.40
CA LEU A 336 -15.00 26.13 -0.66
C LEU A 336 -14.08 25.00 -0.24
N ASP A 337 -13.62 24.21 -1.20
CA ASP A 337 -12.68 23.12 -0.98
C ASP A 337 -11.39 23.27 -1.79
N TYR A 338 -10.29 22.73 -1.25
CA TYR A 338 -9.02 22.58 -1.93
C TYR A 338 -8.59 21.11 -1.82
N PHE A 339 -8.56 20.43 -2.96
CA PHE A 339 -8.16 19.04 -3.11
C PHE A 339 -6.75 18.97 -3.69
N ALA A 340 -5.78 18.47 -2.91
CA ALA A 340 -4.40 18.27 -3.37
C ALA A 340 -4.08 16.78 -3.45
N CYS A 341 -3.42 16.32 -4.52
CA CYS A 341 -3.05 14.90 -4.65
C CYS A 341 -1.75 14.69 -5.42
N GLY A 342 -1.14 13.51 -5.28
CA GLY A 342 0.05 13.16 -6.04
C GLY A 342 -0.26 12.90 -7.51
N LYS A 343 -1.30 12.08 -7.74
CA LYS A 343 -1.86 11.82 -9.06
C LYS A 343 -3.38 11.89 -8.97
N LEU A 344 -4.01 12.58 -9.92
CA LEU A 344 -5.46 12.76 -9.89
C LEU A 344 -6.19 11.49 -10.33
N GLU A 345 -6.84 10.84 -9.37
CA GLU A 345 -7.79 9.75 -9.61
C GLU A 345 -9.22 10.29 -9.60
N VAL A 346 -9.79 10.47 -10.79
CA VAL A 346 -11.07 11.16 -10.99
C VAL A 346 -12.21 10.56 -10.16
N GLU A 347 -12.30 9.23 -10.05
CA GLU A 347 -13.36 8.57 -9.27
C GLU A 347 -13.22 8.81 -7.76
N VAL A 348 -11.98 8.83 -7.24
CA VAL A 348 -11.72 9.14 -5.83
C VAL A 348 -12.06 10.60 -5.53
N ALA A 349 -11.55 11.53 -6.35
CA ALA A 349 -11.83 12.96 -6.19
C ALA A 349 -13.35 13.26 -6.30
N GLN A 350 -14.03 12.63 -7.26
CA GLN A 350 -15.48 12.72 -7.39
C GLN A 350 -16.21 12.20 -6.13
N GLY A 351 -15.79 11.06 -5.58
CA GLY A 351 -16.36 10.51 -4.34
C GLY A 351 -16.23 11.45 -3.16
N VAL A 352 -15.05 12.05 -2.98
CA VAL A 352 -14.80 13.04 -1.93
C VAL A 352 -15.67 14.28 -2.11
N ILE A 353 -15.69 14.87 -3.31
CA ILE A 353 -16.45 16.10 -3.60
C ILE A 353 -17.97 15.84 -3.49
N ALA A 354 -18.44 14.64 -3.84
CA ALA A 354 -19.82 14.25 -3.60
C ALA A 354 -20.17 14.24 -2.10
N GLY A 355 -19.26 13.74 -1.25
CA GLY A 355 -19.39 13.82 0.19
C GLY A 355 -19.42 15.26 0.71
N ILE A 356 -18.56 16.15 0.17
CA ILE A 356 -18.54 17.59 0.50
C ILE A 356 -19.88 18.24 0.13
N ALA A 357 -20.35 18.02 -1.10
CA ALA A 357 -21.61 18.61 -1.58
C ALA A 357 -22.82 18.13 -0.77
N ASP A 358 -22.87 16.84 -0.42
CA ASP A 358 -23.92 16.29 0.44
C ASP A 358 -23.89 16.87 1.86
N ALA A 359 -22.70 17.01 2.43
CA ALA A 359 -22.51 17.64 3.72
C ALA A 359 -22.89 19.12 3.72
N CYS A 360 -22.57 19.87 2.66
CA CYS A 360 -23.00 21.25 2.49
C CYS A 360 -24.53 21.37 2.50
N ARG A 361 -25.24 20.50 1.76
CA ARG A 361 -26.72 20.44 1.81
C ARG A 361 -27.26 20.18 3.21
N LYS A 362 -26.68 19.20 3.91
CA LYS A 362 -27.08 18.86 5.30
C LYS A 362 -26.81 20.02 6.26
N ALA A 363 -25.68 20.71 6.09
CA ALA A 363 -25.27 21.86 6.90
C ALA A 363 -26.07 23.14 6.58
N GLY A 364 -26.71 23.19 5.41
CA GLY A 364 -27.47 24.33 4.93
C GLY A 364 -26.63 25.36 4.17
N CYS A 365 -25.43 25.04 3.70
CA CYS A 365 -24.59 25.95 2.92
C CYS A 365 -24.44 25.50 1.45
N ALA A 366 -24.03 26.43 0.59
CA ALA A 366 -23.71 26.15 -0.81
C ALA A 366 -22.22 25.77 -0.98
N LEU A 367 -21.92 24.77 -1.79
CA LEU A 367 -20.57 24.51 -2.31
C LEU A 367 -20.32 25.50 -3.46
N LEU A 368 -19.67 26.62 -3.13
CA LEU A 368 -19.58 27.79 -3.99
C LEU A 368 -18.43 27.71 -5.01
N GLY A 369 -17.37 26.97 -4.68
CA GLY A 369 -16.21 26.80 -5.53
C GLY A 369 -15.20 25.87 -4.89
N GLY A 370 -14.18 25.51 -5.64
CA GLY A 370 -13.07 24.71 -5.13
C GLY A 370 -11.95 24.62 -6.15
N GLU A 371 -10.83 24.06 -5.73
CA GLU A 371 -9.63 23.89 -6.57
C GLU A 371 -9.09 22.47 -6.44
N THR A 372 -8.57 21.93 -7.55
CA THR A 372 -7.96 20.59 -7.60
C THR A 372 -6.53 20.69 -8.12
N ALA A 373 -5.56 20.41 -7.24
CA ALA A 373 -4.14 20.49 -7.54
C ALA A 373 -3.50 19.09 -7.59
N GLU A 374 -2.89 18.77 -8.74
CA GLU A 374 -2.04 17.58 -8.90
C GLU A 374 -0.57 17.99 -8.69
N MET A 375 0.09 17.37 -7.71
CA MET A 375 1.42 17.73 -7.23
C MET A 375 2.27 16.47 -6.95
N PRO A 376 2.69 15.72 -8.00
CA PRO A 376 3.37 14.44 -7.87
C PRO A 376 4.74 14.51 -7.17
N GLY A 377 5.36 15.69 -7.11
CA GLY A 377 6.60 15.92 -6.37
C GLY A 377 6.39 16.20 -4.87
N MET A 378 5.15 16.47 -4.45
CA MET A 378 4.80 16.78 -3.05
C MET A 378 4.07 15.62 -2.38
N TYR A 379 3.13 14.98 -3.08
CA TYR A 379 2.34 13.87 -2.57
C TYR A 379 2.66 12.57 -3.32
N PRO A 380 2.82 11.43 -2.63
CA PRO A 380 2.93 10.13 -3.27
C PRO A 380 1.68 9.77 -4.10
N PRO A 381 1.80 8.91 -5.12
CA PRO A 381 0.63 8.37 -5.82
C PRO A 381 -0.36 7.70 -4.86
N GLY A 382 -1.66 7.98 -5.03
CA GLY A 382 -2.73 7.48 -4.15
C GLY A 382 -2.94 8.29 -2.88
N GLU A 383 -2.06 9.23 -2.55
CA GLU A 383 -2.25 10.15 -1.43
C GLU A 383 -2.87 11.47 -1.89
N TYR A 384 -3.80 11.96 -1.08
CA TYR A 384 -4.42 13.27 -1.21
C TYR A 384 -4.62 13.93 0.14
N ASP A 385 -4.76 15.25 0.13
CA ASP A 385 -5.04 16.12 1.25
C ASP A 385 -6.20 17.07 0.91
N LEU A 386 -6.91 17.49 1.94
CA LEU A 386 -8.12 18.30 1.82
C LEU A 386 -8.07 19.49 2.77
N ALA A 387 -8.32 20.68 2.23
CA ALA A 387 -8.62 21.87 3.02
C ALA A 387 -10.01 22.39 2.67
N GLY A 388 -10.70 22.88 3.69
CA GLY A 388 -12.06 23.39 3.62
C GLY A 388 -12.12 24.82 4.12
N PHE A 389 -13.05 25.59 3.57
CA PHE A 389 -13.24 26.99 3.89
C PHE A 389 -14.74 27.27 4.03
N ALA A 390 -15.22 27.47 5.24
CA ALA A 390 -16.60 27.85 5.50
C ALA A 390 -16.71 29.36 5.71
N VAL A 391 -17.70 29.98 5.10
CA VAL A 391 -18.11 31.35 5.43
C VAL A 391 -19.57 31.32 5.88
N GLY A 392 -19.81 31.88 7.05
CA GLY A 392 -21.12 32.09 7.62
C GLY A 392 -21.41 33.56 7.93
N ALA A 393 -22.63 33.82 8.38
CA ALA A 393 -23.03 35.15 8.84
C ALA A 393 -23.84 35.09 10.13
N VAL A 394 -23.68 36.14 10.92
CA VAL A 394 -24.46 36.40 12.14
C VAL A 394 -24.90 37.85 12.14
N GLU A 395 -26.11 38.14 12.62
CA GLU A 395 -26.56 39.53 12.78
C GLU A 395 -25.77 40.19 13.92
N ARG A 396 -25.41 41.46 13.73
CA ARG A 396 -24.71 42.22 14.77
C ARG A 396 -25.50 42.20 16.08
N GLY A 397 -24.81 41.84 17.17
CA GLY A 397 -25.40 41.70 18.50
C GLY A 397 -25.92 40.29 18.84
N GLN A 398 -25.92 39.35 17.89
CA GLN A 398 -26.28 37.93 18.15
C GLN A 398 -25.08 37.00 18.23
N MET A 399 -23.86 37.55 18.28
CA MET A 399 -22.62 36.78 18.35
C MET A 399 -22.50 35.99 19.65
N LEU A 400 -21.77 34.89 19.56
CA LEU A 400 -21.28 34.10 20.68
C LEU A 400 -19.74 34.13 20.70
N PRO A 401 -19.08 33.84 21.83
CA PRO A 401 -19.65 33.75 23.17
C PRO A 401 -20.07 35.13 23.73
N GLN A 402 -21.05 35.15 24.61
CA GLN A 402 -21.50 36.32 25.38
C GLN A 402 -20.87 36.27 26.78
N LEU A 403 -19.58 36.58 26.81
CA LEU A 403 -18.71 36.39 27.98
C LEU A 403 -19.20 37.15 29.22
N ASP A 404 -19.78 38.33 29.03
CA ASP A 404 -20.35 39.20 30.06
C ASP A 404 -21.59 38.60 30.74
N ARG A 405 -22.29 37.68 30.05
CA ARG A 405 -23.47 37.00 30.58
C ARG A 405 -23.14 35.72 31.35
N ILE A 406 -21.93 35.17 31.20
CA ILE A 406 -21.54 33.92 31.87
C ILE A 406 -21.33 34.17 33.37
N ALA A 407 -21.95 33.33 34.19
CA ALA A 407 -21.89 33.43 35.64
C ALA A 407 -21.69 32.05 36.29
N GLU A 408 -21.20 32.07 37.54
CA GLU A 408 -21.11 30.86 38.35
C GLU A 408 -22.49 30.19 38.50
N GLY A 409 -22.53 28.87 38.31
CA GLY A 409 -23.75 28.08 38.39
C GLY A 409 -24.54 27.97 37.07
N ASP A 410 -24.10 28.63 36.00
CA ASP A 410 -24.57 28.32 34.65
C ASP A 410 -24.36 26.83 34.33
N VAL A 411 -25.26 26.28 33.52
CA VAL A 411 -25.31 24.84 33.25
C VAL A 411 -24.60 24.55 31.94
N VAL A 412 -23.91 23.41 31.90
CA VAL A 412 -23.20 22.92 30.72
C VAL A 412 -23.99 21.78 30.10
N ILE A 413 -24.41 21.93 28.84
CA ILE A 413 -25.05 20.89 28.05
C ILE A 413 -24.03 20.29 27.08
N GLY A 414 -23.92 18.97 27.06
CA GLY A 414 -23.10 18.23 26.11
C GLY A 414 -23.97 17.60 25.03
N VAL A 415 -23.59 17.77 23.76
CA VAL A 415 -24.25 17.17 22.59
C VAL A 415 -23.40 16.00 22.09
N ALA A 416 -24.05 14.87 21.83
CA ALA A 416 -23.38 13.64 21.43
C ALA A 416 -22.59 13.80 20.13
N SER A 417 -21.36 13.29 20.14
CA SER A 417 -20.57 12.99 18.95
C SER A 417 -21.08 11.72 18.25
N SER A 418 -20.64 11.50 17.01
CA SER A 418 -20.86 10.25 16.27
C SER A 418 -19.75 9.22 16.53
N GLY A 419 -18.70 9.60 17.25
CA GLY A 419 -17.48 8.82 17.44
C GLY A 419 -16.29 9.75 17.61
N VAL A 420 -15.12 9.34 17.10
CA VAL A 420 -13.85 10.08 17.23
C VAL A 420 -13.84 11.40 16.44
N HIS A 421 -14.78 11.59 15.51
CA HIS A 421 -14.86 12.75 14.60
C HIS A 421 -13.63 12.86 13.69
N SER A 422 -12.89 13.97 13.68
CA SER A 422 -11.71 14.16 12.82
C SER A 422 -10.40 14.41 13.59
N ASN A 423 -10.40 14.20 14.91
CA ASN A 423 -9.26 14.53 15.78
C ASN A 423 -8.70 13.30 16.51
N GLY A 424 -7.42 13.33 16.89
CA GLY A 424 -6.76 12.22 17.61
C GLY A 424 -6.37 11.01 16.75
N TYR A 425 -6.60 11.04 15.43
CA TYR A 425 -6.37 9.89 14.54
C TYR A 425 -4.90 9.44 14.44
N SER A 426 -3.94 10.32 14.72
CA SER A 426 -2.53 9.94 14.82
C SER A 426 -2.28 8.98 16.00
N LEU A 427 -2.96 9.21 17.13
CA LEU A 427 -2.90 8.32 18.28
C LEU A 427 -3.71 7.05 18.03
N VAL A 428 -4.89 7.16 17.41
CA VAL A 428 -5.70 5.99 16.99
C VAL A 428 -4.88 5.02 16.15
N ARG A 429 -4.18 5.51 15.11
CA ARG A 429 -3.34 4.67 14.25
C ARG A 429 -2.24 3.95 15.04
N LYS A 430 -1.54 4.67 15.94
CA LYS A 430 -0.52 4.07 16.82
C LYS A 430 -1.09 3.02 17.78
N ILE A 431 -2.33 3.18 18.23
CA ILE A 431 -3.01 2.18 19.07
C ILE A 431 -3.36 0.95 18.24
N VAL A 432 -3.92 1.13 17.03
CA VAL A 432 -4.22 0.04 16.10
C VAL A 432 -2.96 -0.76 15.78
N GLU A 433 -1.86 -0.09 15.41
CA GLU A 433 -0.55 -0.70 15.13
C GLU A 433 0.00 -1.57 16.28
N LYS A 434 -0.35 -1.25 17.53
CA LYS A 434 0.08 -2.00 18.73
C LYS A 434 -0.96 -3.01 19.20
N SER A 435 -2.19 -2.90 18.71
CA SER A 435 -3.29 -3.79 19.06
C SER A 435 -3.23 -5.08 18.25
N SER A 436 -4.07 -6.05 18.60
CA SER A 436 -4.28 -7.26 17.80
C SER A 436 -5.26 -7.06 16.64
N LEU A 437 -5.79 -5.84 16.45
CA LEU A 437 -6.78 -5.51 15.42
C LEU A 437 -6.12 -4.72 14.29
N ASP A 438 -6.61 -4.93 13.09
CA ASP A 438 -6.37 -4.10 11.91
C ASP A 438 -7.66 -3.41 11.45
N PHE A 439 -7.59 -2.54 10.44
CA PHE A 439 -8.77 -1.84 9.95
C PHE A 439 -9.81 -2.75 9.31
N SER A 440 -9.45 -3.97 8.90
CA SER A 440 -10.37 -4.95 8.32
C SER A 440 -11.08 -5.81 9.37
N SER A 441 -10.59 -5.78 10.61
CA SER A 441 -11.08 -6.58 11.72
C SER A 441 -12.54 -6.23 12.05
N ARG A 442 -13.37 -7.27 12.24
CA ARG A 442 -14.81 -7.11 12.53
C ARG A 442 -15.04 -6.69 13.98
N VAL A 443 -15.79 -5.61 14.17
CA VAL A 443 -16.15 -5.00 15.45
C VAL A 443 -17.63 -4.59 15.46
N GLY A 444 -18.16 -4.22 16.62
CA GLY A 444 -19.59 -3.92 16.84
C GLY A 444 -20.37 -5.09 17.44
N VAL A 445 -21.55 -4.82 18.02
CA VAL A 445 -22.36 -5.78 18.82
C VAL A 445 -22.52 -7.16 18.16
N ALA A 446 -22.55 -7.22 16.82
CA ALA A 446 -22.63 -8.44 16.03
C ALA A 446 -21.49 -8.63 15.01
N GLY A 447 -20.41 -7.83 15.06
CA GLY A 447 -19.37 -7.81 14.02
C GLY A 447 -19.87 -7.34 12.66
N ASP A 448 -20.87 -6.48 12.70
CA ASP A 448 -21.60 -5.94 11.56
C ASP A 448 -20.76 -4.98 10.71
N GLN A 449 -19.70 -4.40 11.29
CA GLN A 449 -18.79 -3.50 10.60
C GLN A 449 -17.32 -3.80 10.91
N THR A 450 -16.43 -3.27 10.08
CA THR A 450 -14.98 -3.30 10.28
C THR A 450 -14.53 -2.17 11.20
N LEU A 451 -13.35 -2.31 11.82
CA LEU A 451 -12.77 -1.25 12.63
C LEU A 451 -12.53 0.03 11.80
N GLY A 452 -12.12 -0.12 10.54
CA GLY A 452 -11.98 0.97 9.59
C GLY A 452 -13.31 1.69 9.36
N GLU A 453 -14.41 0.97 9.15
CA GLU A 453 -15.76 1.57 9.03
C GLU A 453 -16.18 2.33 10.27
N LEU A 454 -16.01 1.76 11.46
CA LEU A 454 -16.33 2.41 12.72
C LEU A 454 -15.51 3.70 12.90
N LEU A 455 -14.21 3.65 12.64
CA LEU A 455 -13.31 4.80 12.71
C LEU A 455 -13.58 5.84 11.61
N LEU A 456 -14.15 5.44 10.48
CA LEU A 456 -14.53 6.33 9.39
C LEU A 456 -15.98 6.83 9.49
N THR A 457 -16.65 6.59 10.63
CA THR A 457 -17.93 7.24 10.93
C THR A 457 -17.77 8.76 10.78
N PRO A 458 -18.57 9.43 9.94
CA PRO A 458 -18.37 10.83 9.63
C PRO A 458 -18.67 11.73 10.83
N THR A 459 -17.95 12.84 10.90
CA THR A 459 -18.15 13.90 11.90
C THR A 459 -19.56 14.44 11.77
N LYS A 460 -20.16 14.74 12.93
CA LYS A 460 -21.56 15.14 13.01
C LYS A 460 -21.71 16.62 12.65
N LEU A 461 -22.74 16.93 11.86
CA LEU A 461 -23.07 18.29 11.46
C LEU A 461 -24.11 18.87 12.43
N TYR A 462 -23.73 19.91 13.17
CA TYR A 462 -24.60 20.50 14.19
C TYR A 462 -25.28 21.79 13.73
N SER A 463 -24.88 22.37 12.60
CA SER A 463 -25.32 23.71 12.18
C SER A 463 -26.83 23.82 12.06
N LYS A 464 -27.46 22.92 11.32
CA LYS A 464 -28.90 22.98 11.06
C LYS A 464 -29.74 22.72 12.31
N THR A 465 -29.27 21.85 13.21
CA THR A 465 -30.01 21.42 14.39
C THR A 465 -29.81 22.38 15.57
N LEU A 466 -28.61 22.91 15.77
CA LEU A 466 -28.30 23.77 16.92
C LEU A 466 -28.49 25.26 16.64
N LEU A 467 -28.36 25.75 15.40
CA LEU A 467 -28.47 27.18 15.12
C LEU A 467 -29.78 27.83 15.64
N PRO A 468 -30.97 27.22 15.52
CA PRO A 468 -32.18 27.76 16.13
C PRO A 468 -32.09 27.88 17.66
N VAL A 469 -31.46 26.90 18.31
CA VAL A 469 -31.23 26.89 19.77
C VAL A 469 -30.23 27.98 20.16
N LEU A 470 -29.14 28.14 19.41
CA LEU A 470 -28.15 29.20 19.64
C LEU A 470 -28.78 30.60 19.52
N ARG A 471 -29.71 30.77 18.58
CA ARG A 471 -30.45 32.04 18.35
C ARG A 471 -31.60 32.29 19.33
N SER A 472 -31.88 31.37 20.27
CA SER A 472 -32.96 31.53 21.27
C SER A 472 -32.69 32.66 22.27
N GLY A 473 -31.43 33.11 22.42
CA GLY A 473 -31.02 34.08 23.42
C GLY A 473 -30.72 33.49 24.81
N HIS A 474 -30.94 32.19 25.00
CA HIS A 474 -30.68 31.47 26.26
C HIS A 474 -29.32 30.77 26.33
N VAL A 475 -28.66 30.61 25.17
CA VAL A 475 -27.30 30.09 25.08
C VAL A 475 -26.32 31.26 25.20
N LYS A 476 -25.34 31.11 26.10
CA LYS A 476 -24.32 32.12 26.38
C LYS A 476 -23.00 31.82 25.67
N ALA A 477 -22.69 30.55 25.44
CA ALA A 477 -21.53 30.13 24.67
C ALA A 477 -21.76 28.76 24.03
N TYR A 478 -21.03 28.52 22.94
CA TYR A 478 -20.95 27.23 22.25
C TYR A 478 -19.48 26.91 21.99
N ALA A 479 -19.05 25.70 22.32
CA ALA A 479 -17.74 25.16 21.97
C ALA A 479 -17.90 23.89 21.13
N HIS A 480 -17.25 23.87 19.96
CA HIS A 480 -17.05 22.65 19.18
C HIS A 480 -15.88 21.86 19.79
N ILE A 481 -16.06 20.57 20.05
CA ILE A 481 -15.04 19.75 20.73
C ILE A 481 -14.18 19.04 19.68
N THR A 482 -13.00 19.60 19.42
CA THR A 482 -12.07 19.15 18.37
C THR A 482 -10.70 18.76 18.96
N GLY A 483 -9.60 19.15 18.33
CA GLY A 483 -8.24 18.94 18.85
C GLY A 483 -8.09 19.63 20.21
N GLY A 484 -7.42 18.97 21.15
CA GLY A 484 -7.36 19.44 22.55
C GLY A 484 -8.59 19.05 23.39
N GLY A 485 -9.58 18.38 22.78
CA GLY A 485 -10.64 17.66 23.48
C GLY A 485 -11.49 18.54 24.37
N LEU A 486 -11.97 17.99 25.49
CA LEU A 486 -12.76 18.72 26.47
C LEU A 486 -11.93 19.79 27.19
N LEU A 487 -10.64 19.52 27.40
CA LEU A 487 -9.79 20.35 28.25
C LEU A 487 -9.36 21.66 27.60
N GLU A 488 -9.10 21.67 26.28
CA GLU A 488 -8.61 22.88 25.60
C GLU A 488 -9.70 23.67 24.86
N ASN A 489 -10.82 23.05 24.47
CA ASN A 489 -11.85 23.74 23.68
C ASN A 489 -12.85 24.51 24.55
N ILE A 490 -13.28 23.95 25.68
CA ILE A 490 -14.27 24.62 26.56
C ILE A 490 -13.73 25.95 27.13
N PRO A 491 -12.47 26.05 27.58
CA PRO A 491 -11.95 27.32 28.12
C PRO A 491 -11.95 28.47 27.12
N ARG A 492 -11.89 28.21 25.81
CA ARG A 492 -11.84 29.25 24.76
C ARG A 492 -13.10 30.11 24.70
N VAL A 493 -14.19 29.63 25.29
CA VAL A 493 -15.50 30.31 25.26
C VAL A 493 -15.97 30.73 26.65
N LEU A 494 -15.07 30.74 27.63
CA LEU A 494 -15.32 31.14 29.01
C LEU A 494 -14.47 32.38 29.37
N PRO A 495 -14.93 33.23 30.30
CA PRO A 495 -14.08 34.26 30.90
C PRO A 495 -12.95 33.63 31.74
N ASP A 496 -11.81 34.30 31.83
CA ASP A 496 -10.63 33.84 32.60
C ASP A 496 -10.91 33.54 34.08
N SER A 497 -11.94 34.15 34.65
CA SER A 497 -12.36 33.95 36.04
C SER A 497 -13.18 32.69 36.28
N PHE A 498 -13.55 31.96 35.23
CA PHE A 498 -14.43 30.79 35.31
C PHE A 498 -13.82 29.54 34.69
N GLY A 499 -14.19 28.40 35.26
CA GLY A 499 -13.95 27.07 34.71
C GLY A 499 -15.23 26.26 34.68
N VAL A 500 -15.12 24.98 34.30
CA VAL A 500 -16.25 24.05 34.32
C VAL A 500 -15.90 22.77 35.06
N VAL A 501 -16.89 22.23 35.77
CA VAL A 501 -16.85 20.89 36.33
C VAL A 501 -17.86 20.03 35.58
N LEU A 502 -17.36 18.97 34.94
CA LEU A 502 -18.14 17.99 34.20
C LEU A 502 -18.20 16.67 34.98
N ASP A 503 -19.26 15.90 34.83
CA ASP A 503 -19.37 14.54 35.40
C ASP A 503 -19.62 13.51 34.31
N ALA A 504 -18.62 12.68 34.02
CA ALA A 504 -18.64 11.68 32.96
C ALA A 504 -19.71 10.60 33.12
N LEU A 505 -20.33 10.46 34.30
CA LEU A 505 -21.44 9.53 34.50
C LEU A 505 -22.78 10.06 33.94
N THR A 506 -22.83 11.33 33.54
CA THR A 506 -24.07 11.99 33.09
C THR A 506 -24.33 11.87 31.59
N TRP A 507 -23.34 11.44 30.80
CA TRP A 507 -23.50 11.16 29.38
C TRP A 507 -23.01 9.78 28.99
N LYS A 508 -23.46 9.30 27.83
CA LYS A 508 -23.03 8.01 27.29
C LYS A 508 -21.71 8.19 26.52
N ILE A 509 -20.62 7.63 27.03
CA ILE A 509 -19.36 7.54 26.29
C ILE A 509 -19.43 6.37 25.30
N PRO A 510 -19.23 6.60 23.98
CA PRO A 510 -19.16 5.53 22.99
C PRO A 510 -18.06 4.51 23.28
N GLU A 511 -18.33 3.24 22.95
CA GLU A 511 -17.45 2.11 23.26
C GLU A 511 -16.05 2.24 22.62
N ILE A 512 -15.94 2.94 21.49
CA ILE A 512 -14.65 3.22 20.84
C ILE A 512 -13.67 3.94 21.76
N PHE A 513 -14.13 4.85 22.61
CA PHE A 513 -13.26 5.54 23.57
C PHE A 513 -12.84 4.63 24.72
N CYS A 514 -13.70 3.70 25.12
CA CYS A 514 -13.38 2.70 26.14
C CYS A 514 -12.29 1.74 25.63
N TRP A 515 -12.38 1.34 24.36
CA TRP A 515 -11.36 0.56 23.68
C TRP A 515 -10.05 1.34 23.53
N LEU A 516 -10.09 2.59 23.05
CA LEU A 516 -8.90 3.45 22.92
C LEU A 516 -8.18 3.65 24.26
N HIS A 517 -8.93 3.93 25.33
CA HIS A 517 -8.38 4.07 26.68
C HIS A 517 -7.67 2.77 27.13
N LYS A 518 -8.30 1.61 26.91
CA LYS A 518 -7.78 0.32 27.35
C LYS A 518 -6.57 -0.14 26.51
N GLU A 519 -6.70 -0.22 25.19
CA GLU A 519 -5.63 -0.70 24.30
C GLU A 519 -4.46 0.28 24.24
N GLY A 520 -4.73 1.58 24.31
CA GLY A 520 -3.70 2.61 24.38
C GLY A 520 -3.06 2.79 25.75
N ASN A 521 -3.62 2.19 26.81
CA ASN A 521 -3.26 2.44 28.21
C ASN A 521 -3.15 3.96 28.53
N LEU A 522 -4.16 4.71 28.10
CA LEU A 522 -4.17 6.17 28.17
C LEU A 522 -4.65 6.65 29.56
N SER A 523 -4.08 7.75 30.05
CA SER A 523 -4.58 8.41 31.27
C SER A 523 -5.92 9.10 31.01
N GLU A 524 -6.67 9.41 32.07
CA GLU A 524 -7.92 10.20 31.97
C GLU A 524 -7.66 11.58 31.35
N GLU A 525 -6.56 12.21 31.73
CA GLU A 525 -6.14 13.50 31.20
C GLU A 525 -5.86 13.41 29.69
N GLU A 526 -5.10 12.41 29.26
CA GLU A 526 -4.80 12.19 27.83
C GLU A 526 -6.07 11.88 27.04
N MET A 527 -6.99 11.09 27.60
CA MET A 527 -8.30 10.85 26.98
C MET A 527 -9.10 12.14 26.80
N ALA A 528 -9.22 12.95 27.85
CA ALA A 528 -9.99 14.19 27.83
C ALA A 528 -9.33 15.29 26.98
N ARG A 529 -8.00 15.26 26.82
CA ARG A 529 -7.23 16.20 26.00
C ARG A 529 -7.20 15.80 24.53
N THR A 530 -7.13 14.52 24.21
CA THR A 530 -6.97 14.10 22.81
C THR A 530 -8.32 13.81 22.14
N PHE A 531 -9.31 13.36 22.91
CA PHE A 531 -10.59 12.91 22.37
C PHE A 531 -11.77 13.72 22.93
N ASN A 532 -12.86 13.73 22.16
CA ASN A 532 -14.14 14.33 22.55
C ASN A 532 -14.91 13.49 23.60
N CYS A 533 -14.49 12.24 23.83
CA CYS A 533 -15.06 11.30 24.81
C CYS A 533 -16.59 11.18 24.74
N GLY A 534 -17.16 11.29 23.54
CA GLY A 534 -18.59 11.16 23.30
C GLY A 534 -19.34 12.49 23.16
N VAL A 535 -18.73 13.64 23.47
CA VAL A 535 -19.37 14.96 23.41
C VAL A 535 -18.75 15.77 22.29
N GLY A 536 -19.46 15.96 21.18
CA GLY A 536 -18.95 16.70 20.01
C GLY A 536 -19.15 18.22 20.11
N ALA A 537 -20.10 18.68 20.93
CA ALA A 537 -20.30 20.11 21.18
C ALA A 537 -20.77 20.37 22.62
N VAL A 538 -20.44 21.54 23.14
CA VAL A 538 -20.79 21.99 24.48
C VAL A 538 -21.48 23.35 24.41
N LEU A 539 -22.57 23.51 25.16
CA LEU A 539 -23.28 24.77 25.30
C LEU A 539 -23.27 25.21 26.77
N VAL A 540 -22.96 26.48 27.02
CA VAL A 540 -23.15 27.12 28.33
C VAL A 540 -24.48 27.85 28.29
N VAL A 541 -25.38 27.48 29.19
CA VAL A 541 -26.76 27.99 29.20
C VAL A 541 -27.12 28.54 30.55
N GLN A 542 -28.03 29.51 30.54
CA GLN A 542 -28.60 30.04 31.76
C GLN A 542 -29.30 28.92 32.55
N LYS A 543 -29.03 28.87 33.86
CA LYS A 543 -29.52 27.82 34.77
C LYS A 543 -31.04 27.61 34.71
N GLU A 544 -31.82 28.70 34.69
CA GLU A 544 -33.28 28.63 34.70
C GLU A 544 -33.85 28.05 33.40
N MET A 545 -33.13 28.20 32.29
CA MET A 545 -33.55 27.76 30.96
C MET A 545 -32.92 26.43 30.54
N ALA A 546 -32.02 25.88 31.35
CA ALA A 546 -31.22 24.70 30.98
C ALA A 546 -32.08 23.49 30.58
N GLN A 547 -33.17 23.24 31.31
CA GLN A 547 -34.05 22.11 31.01
C GLN A 547 -34.86 22.31 29.73
N GLN A 548 -35.24 23.54 29.40
CA GLN A 548 -35.94 23.87 28.16
C GLN A 548 -34.98 23.74 26.97
N VAL A 549 -33.81 24.36 27.05
CA VAL A 549 -32.78 24.28 26.01
C VAL A 549 -32.37 22.83 25.75
N LEU A 550 -32.22 22.02 26.81
CA LEU A 550 -31.95 20.59 26.66
C LEU A 550 -33.06 19.89 25.85
N LYS A 551 -34.34 20.16 26.14
CA LYS A 551 -35.46 19.56 25.39
C LYS A 551 -35.47 19.99 23.93
N ASP A 552 -35.16 21.25 23.65
CA ASP A 552 -35.10 21.78 22.29
C ASP A 552 -33.99 21.10 21.48
N ILE A 553 -32.84 20.84 22.11
CA ILE A 553 -31.75 20.06 21.50
C ILE A 553 -32.18 18.60 21.32
N GLN A 554 -32.82 18.00 22.34
CA GLN A 554 -33.27 16.60 22.33
C GLN A 554 -34.33 16.28 21.28
N ALA A 555 -35.00 17.30 20.73
CA ALA A 555 -35.91 17.13 19.60
C ALA A 555 -35.19 16.70 18.31
N HIS A 556 -33.88 16.95 18.20
CA HIS A 556 -33.09 16.69 16.99
C HIS A 556 -31.81 15.91 17.27
N GLU A 557 -31.27 15.98 18.48
CA GLU A 557 -29.95 15.48 18.84
C GLU A 557 -29.94 14.77 20.20
N THR A 558 -29.02 13.83 20.40
CA THR A 558 -28.77 13.31 21.75
C THR A 558 -27.95 14.32 22.55
N ALA A 559 -28.44 14.74 23.71
CA ALA A 559 -27.77 15.69 24.59
C ALA A 559 -28.08 15.43 26.07
N TRP A 560 -27.23 15.95 26.95
CA TRP A 560 -27.30 15.77 28.41
C TRP A 560 -26.86 17.04 29.15
N LEU A 561 -27.35 17.22 30.38
CA LEU A 561 -26.72 18.17 31.32
C LEU A 561 -25.47 17.49 31.87
N ILE A 562 -24.29 18.00 31.49
CA ILE A 562 -23.03 17.32 31.79
C ILE A 562 -22.21 17.99 32.89
N GLY A 563 -22.58 19.21 33.30
CA GLY A 563 -21.79 19.95 34.26
C GLY A 563 -22.30 21.35 34.53
N LYS A 564 -21.44 22.15 35.16
CA LYS A 564 -21.73 23.55 35.55
C LYS A 564 -20.47 24.41 35.50
N VAL A 565 -20.68 25.71 35.31
CA VAL A 565 -19.65 26.76 35.42
C VAL A 565 -19.35 27.01 36.90
N VAL A 566 -18.07 27.13 37.24
CA VAL A 566 -17.56 27.39 38.58
C VAL A 566 -16.54 28.52 38.58
N SER A 567 -16.44 29.26 39.69
CA SER A 567 -15.39 30.26 39.86
C SER A 567 -14.00 29.61 39.92
N LEU A 568 -13.05 30.13 39.16
CA LEU A 568 -11.72 29.56 39.00
C LEU A 568 -10.76 30.14 40.06
N GLN A 569 -10.20 29.29 40.91
CA GLN A 569 -9.16 29.70 41.85
C GLN A 569 -7.80 29.74 41.15
N LYS A 570 -6.96 30.72 41.47
CA LYS A 570 -5.65 30.93 40.86
C LYS A 570 -4.81 29.65 40.91
N GLY A 571 -4.45 29.10 39.75
CA GLY A 571 -3.67 27.86 39.60
C GLY A 571 -4.48 26.56 39.51
N SER A 572 -5.82 26.64 39.42
CA SER A 572 -6.69 25.47 39.18
C SER A 572 -6.90 25.22 37.69
N ASP A 573 -7.18 23.97 37.32
CA ASP A 573 -7.52 23.61 35.94
C ASP A 573 -8.83 24.26 35.49
N ASN A 574 -8.87 24.76 34.25
CA ASN A 574 -10.06 25.39 33.68
C ASN A 574 -11.20 24.39 33.45
N VAL A 575 -10.89 23.10 33.30
CA VAL A 575 -11.86 22.02 33.09
C VAL A 575 -11.52 20.86 34.00
N LYS A 576 -12.46 20.47 34.85
CA LYS A 576 -12.36 19.27 35.67
C LYS A 576 -13.40 18.25 35.25
N VAL A 577 -12.96 17.08 34.76
CA VAL A 577 -13.83 15.97 34.39
C VAL A 577 -13.85 14.94 35.51
N LEU A 578 -14.97 14.84 36.22
CA LEU A 578 -15.17 13.86 37.28
C LEU A 578 -15.57 12.51 36.70
N ASN A 579 -15.16 11.43 37.38
CA ASN A 579 -15.59 10.05 37.11
C ASN A 579 -15.28 9.51 35.70
N LEU A 580 -14.34 10.11 34.95
CA LEU A 580 -14.05 9.72 33.58
C LEU A 580 -13.57 8.26 33.50
N HIS A 581 -12.64 7.86 34.36
CA HIS A 581 -12.18 6.47 34.44
C HIS A 581 -13.32 5.49 34.70
N ARG A 582 -14.23 5.84 35.61
CA ARG A 582 -15.38 5.00 35.95
C ARG A 582 -16.34 4.86 34.76
N ALA A 583 -16.61 5.95 34.05
CA ALA A 583 -17.45 5.93 32.85
C ALA A 583 -16.81 5.10 31.72
N LEU A 584 -15.50 5.23 31.49
CA LEU A 584 -14.75 4.44 30.50
C LEU A 584 -14.67 2.95 30.87
N GLN A 585 -14.72 2.61 32.16
CA GLN A 585 -14.76 1.22 32.61
C GLN A 585 -16.15 0.58 32.59
N ALA A 586 -17.23 1.36 32.51
CA ALA A 586 -18.60 0.85 32.54
C ALA A 586 -19.06 0.30 31.18
N ASN A 587 -18.53 0.81 30.07
CA ASN A 587 -18.87 0.42 28.68
C ASN A 587 -17.78 -0.45 28.04
N ARG A 588 -17.53 -1.65 28.58
CA ARG A 588 -16.37 -2.50 28.23
C ARG A 588 -16.43 -3.28 26.91
N SER A 589 -17.51 -3.20 26.14
CA SER A 589 -17.72 -4.15 25.05
C SER A 589 -17.94 -3.46 23.71
N LEU A 590 -16.85 -2.97 23.10
CA LEU A 590 -16.80 -3.04 21.64
C LEU A 590 -16.83 -4.53 21.31
N CYS A 591 -18.02 -5.07 21.08
CA CYS A 591 -18.16 -6.47 20.74
C CYS A 591 -17.30 -6.72 19.50
N VAL A 592 -16.30 -7.56 19.64
CA VAL A 592 -15.89 -8.40 18.53
C VAL A 592 -17.02 -9.42 18.41
N PRO A 593 -17.53 -9.75 17.21
CA PRO A 593 -18.67 -10.65 17.04
C PRO A 593 -18.49 -11.88 17.93
N SER A 594 -19.40 -11.98 18.90
CA SER A 594 -19.57 -13.12 19.80
C SER A 594 -20.14 -14.35 19.07
N HIS A 595 -19.88 -14.50 17.77
CA HIS A 595 -20.04 -15.75 17.04
C HIS A 595 -18.93 -16.77 17.31
N ILE A 596 -18.07 -16.49 18.30
CA ILE A 596 -17.27 -17.49 19.02
C ILE A 596 -17.68 -17.55 20.51
N GLN A 597 -18.95 -17.28 20.82
CA GLN A 597 -19.62 -17.82 22.02
C GLN A 597 -20.67 -18.85 21.61
N GLY A 598 -20.17 -19.86 20.90
CA GLY A 598 -20.86 -21.10 20.58
C GLY A 598 -20.02 -22.32 20.88
N LYS A 599 -19.13 -22.25 21.88
CA LYS A 599 -18.64 -23.36 22.72
C LYS A 599 -17.60 -22.80 23.67
N ILE A 600 -17.88 -22.92 24.96
CA ILE A 600 -16.80 -23.12 25.93
C ILE A 600 -16.02 -24.35 25.45
N GLN A 601 -14.82 -24.14 24.94
CA GLN A 601 -13.67 -25.01 25.16
C GLN A 601 -12.52 -24.08 25.57
N THR A 602 -12.41 -23.70 26.84
CA THR A 602 -11.51 -24.33 27.83
C THR A 602 -10.16 -24.75 27.25
N GLY A 603 -9.14 -23.92 27.47
CA GLY A 603 -7.73 -24.27 27.35
C GLY A 603 -7.00 -23.47 26.27
N LYS A 604 -5.82 -22.93 26.61
CA LYS A 604 -4.80 -22.59 25.61
C LYS A 604 -4.55 -23.85 24.77
N VAL A 605 -4.39 -23.72 23.44
CA VAL A 605 -4.09 -24.85 22.54
C VAL A 605 -2.89 -25.60 23.10
N LYS A 606 -3.05 -26.91 23.31
CA LYS A 606 -2.01 -27.74 23.90
C LYS A 606 -0.93 -28.06 22.86
N VAL A 607 0.25 -27.49 23.05
CA VAL A 607 1.38 -27.61 22.13
C VAL A 607 2.40 -28.62 22.64
N ALA A 608 2.85 -29.52 21.76
CA ALA A 608 4.10 -30.25 21.97
C ALA A 608 5.22 -29.64 21.14
N VAL A 609 6.41 -29.54 21.73
CA VAL A 609 7.62 -29.11 21.01
C VAL A 609 8.58 -30.29 20.88
N LEU A 610 8.97 -30.60 19.65
CA LEU A 610 9.93 -31.65 19.33
C LEU A 610 11.30 -31.02 19.07
N ILE A 611 12.34 -31.56 19.71
CA ILE A 611 13.71 -31.01 19.67
C ILE A 611 14.77 -32.11 19.49
N SER A 612 15.97 -31.73 19.02
CA SER A 612 17.14 -32.63 18.94
C SER A 612 18.42 -32.08 19.58
N GLY A 613 18.40 -30.87 20.14
CA GLY A 613 19.63 -30.15 20.52
C GLY A 613 19.45 -29.09 21.61
N THR A 614 20.07 -27.92 21.42
CA THR A 614 20.22 -26.86 22.43
C THR A 614 18.92 -26.18 22.85
N GLY A 615 17.88 -26.25 22.01
CA GLY A 615 16.54 -25.74 22.32
C GLY A 615 16.44 -24.21 22.42
N THR A 616 17.16 -23.46 21.58
CA THR A 616 17.05 -21.99 21.54
C THR A 616 15.68 -21.54 21.02
N ASN A 617 15.17 -22.16 19.96
CA ASN A 617 13.80 -21.95 19.48
C ASN A 617 12.74 -22.39 20.50
N LEU A 618 12.98 -23.48 21.25
CA LEU A 618 12.10 -23.89 22.35
C LEU A 618 12.01 -22.80 23.43
N GLU A 619 13.13 -22.19 23.81
CA GLU A 619 13.14 -21.11 24.81
C GLU A 619 12.31 -19.88 24.36
N ALA A 620 12.41 -19.50 23.08
CA ALA A 620 11.58 -18.45 22.52
C ALA A 620 10.08 -18.81 22.58
N LEU A 621 9.71 -20.06 22.26
CA LEU A 621 8.32 -20.54 22.36
C LEU A 621 7.83 -20.59 23.82
N ILE A 622 8.66 -21.00 24.77
CA ILE A 622 8.34 -20.98 26.21
C ILE A 622 8.05 -19.55 26.67
N ASN A 623 8.92 -18.60 26.34
CA ASN A 623 8.76 -17.21 26.74
C ASN A 623 7.50 -16.59 26.14
N SER A 624 7.15 -16.96 24.90
CA SER A 624 5.91 -16.50 24.27
C SER A 624 4.66 -17.10 24.91
N THR A 625 4.67 -18.39 25.25
CA THR A 625 3.47 -19.09 25.76
C THR A 625 3.15 -18.80 27.22
N LYS A 626 4.14 -18.29 27.98
CA LYS A 626 3.97 -17.76 29.34
C LYS A 626 3.16 -16.47 29.42
N LYS A 627 3.02 -15.72 28.33
CA LYS A 627 2.23 -14.48 28.32
C LYS A 627 0.74 -14.79 28.51
N ASP A 628 0.03 -13.92 29.22
CA ASP A 628 -1.42 -14.06 29.45
C ASP A 628 -2.22 -13.93 28.14
N THR A 629 -1.66 -13.24 27.15
CA THR A 629 -2.23 -13.06 25.81
C THR A 629 -1.96 -14.23 24.85
N SER A 630 -1.24 -15.28 25.29
CA SER A 630 -0.93 -16.43 24.43
C SER A 630 -2.14 -17.34 24.24
N PHE A 631 -2.43 -17.69 22.99
CA PHE A 631 -3.43 -18.70 22.61
C PHE A 631 -2.92 -20.13 22.75
N ALA A 632 -1.60 -20.30 22.96
CA ALA A 632 -0.93 -21.59 23.07
C ALA A 632 -0.33 -21.82 24.46
N GLN A 633 -0.31 -23.08 24.90
CA GLN A 633 0.38 -23.56 26.09
C GLN A 633 1.23 -24.78 25.71
N ILE A 634 2.53 -24.73 26.02
CA ILE A 634 3.39 -25.89 25.84
C ILE A 634 3.11 -26.88 26.98
N VAL A 635 2.58 -28.05 26.65
CA VAL A 635 2.24 -29.10 27.62
C VAL A 635 3.26 -30.24 27.63
N LEU A 636 4.10 -30.33 26.60
CA LEU A 636 5.05 -31.43 26.44
C LEU A 636 6.26 -31.01 25.58
N VAL A 637 7.45 -31.45 25.98
CA VAL A 637 8.65 -31.42 25.12
C VAL A 637 9.16 -32.83 24.90
N ILE A 638 9.29 -33.24 23.63
CA ILE A 638 9.85 -34.54 23.24
C ILE A 638 11.22 -34.33 22.62
N SER A 639 12.22 -35.06 23.10
CA SER A 639 13.54 -35.13 22.46
C SER A 639 13.80 -36.52 21.90
N ASN A 640 14.39 -36.58 20.70
CA ASN A 640 14.88 -37.84 20.13
C ASN A 640 16.28 -38.25 20.61
N LYS A 641 16.89 -37.43 21.49
CA LYS A 641 18.19 -37.67 22.11
C LYS A 641 18.11 -37.44 23.63
N PRO A 642 18.68 -38.33 24.45
CA PRO A 642 18.78 -38.11 25.89
C PRO A 642 19.77 -36.98 26.22
N GLY A 643 19.58 -36.31 27.36
CA GLY A 643 20.58 -35.40 27.95
C GLY A 643 20.84 -34.07 27.22
N VAL A 644 20.01 -33.68 26.26
CA VAL A 644 20.18 -32.41 25.52
C VAL A 644 19.78 -31.19 26.36
N GLU A 645 20.42 -30.04 26.15
CA GLU A 645 20.16 -28.81 26.91
C GLU A 645 18.71 -28.32 26.79
N GLY A 646 18.05 -28.53 25.65
CA GLY A 646 16.64 -28.16 25.48
C GLY A 646 15.70 -28.86 26.47
N LEU A 647 16.00 -30.09 26.91
CA LEU A 647 15.22 -30.78 27.95
C LEU A 647 15.37 -30.10 29.31
N ARG A 648 16.59 -29.69 29.67
CA ARG A 648 16.86 -28.95 30.92
C ARG A 648 16.12 -27.61 30.93
N LYS A 649 16.04 -26.93 29.78
CA LYS A 649 15.26 -25.68 29.64
C LYS A 649 13.76 -25.91 29.86
N ALA A 650 13.20 -26.99 29.32
CA ALA A 650 11.80 -27.36 29.53
C ALA A 650 11.51 -27.67 31.01
N GLU A 651 12.39 -28.44 31.65
CA GLU A 651 12.30 -28.78 33.08
C GLU A 651 12.35 -27.52 33.97
N ARG A 652 13.28 -26.58 33.70
CA ARG A 652 13.33 -25.28 34.40
C ARG A 652 12.06 -24.45 34.21
N ALA A 653 11.35 -24.63 33.11
CA ALA A 653 10.08 -23.97 32.84
C ALA A 653 8.86 -24.72 33.42
N GLY A 654 9.06 -25.87 34.09
CA GLY A 654 7.99 -26.68 34.65
C GLY A 654 7.19 -27.48 33.61
N ILE A 655 7.75 -27.70 32.42
CA ILE A 655 7.07 -28.38 31.32
C ILE A 655 7.48 -29.87 31.31
N PRO A 656 6.52 -30.81 31.27
CA PRO A 656 6.80 -32.23 31.16
C PRO A 656 7.68 -32.58 29.95
N THR A 657 8.66 -33.47 30.17
CA THR A 657 9.59 -33.93 29.13
C THR A 657 9.48 -35.44 28.88
N ARG A 658 9.77 -35.85 27.64
CA ARG A 658 9.90 -37.26 27.24
C ARG A 658 11.09 -37.45 26.30
N VAL A 659 11.80 -38.56 26.46
CA VAL A 659 12.87 -38.98 25.56
C VAL A 659 12.42 -40.21 24.80
N ILE A 660 12.38 -40.12 23.48
CA ILE A 660 12.04 -41.24 22.59
C ILE A 660 13.19 -41.42 21.62
N GLU A 661 14.06 -42.38 21.87
CA GLU A 661 15.25 -42.59 21.05
C GLU A 661 14.89 -43.32 19.75
N HIS A 662 15.04 -42.63 18.63
CA HIS A 662 14.78 -43.18 17.30
C HIS A 662 15.60 -44.44 16.95
N THR A 663 16.74 -44.66 17.62
CA THR A 663 17.60 -45.85 17.46
C THR A 663 17.00 -47.14 18.03
N ARG A 664 15.94 -47.04 18.84
CA ARG A 664 15.27 -48.19 19.47
C ARG A 664 14.14 -48.79 18.63
N TYR A 665 13.90 -48.26 17.43
CA TYR A 665 12.80 -48.66 16.53
C TYR A 665 13.37 -49.13 15.19
N GLN A 666 12.75 -50.15 14.59
CA GLN A 666 13.24 -50.75 13.35
C GLN A 666 12.88 -49.91 12.11
N SER A 667 11.85 -49.07 12.22
CA SER A 667 11.39 -48.21 11.13
C SER A 667 11.02 -46.81 11.62
N ARG A 668 11.02 -45.84 10.69
CA ARG A 668 10.56 -44.47 10.94
C ARG A 668 9.10 -44.44 11.40
N THR A 669 8.26 -45.27 10.79
CA THR A 669 6.83 -45.37 11.13
C THR A 669 6.62 -45.88 12.55
N GLU A 670 7.42 -46.86 13.01
CA GLU A 670 7.39 -47.31 14.41
C GLU A 670 7.80 -46.22 15.38
N PHE A 671 8.87 -45.48 15.06
CA PHE A 671 9.32 -44.34 15.87
C PHE A 671 8.24 -43.26 15.97
N ASP A 672 7.67 -42.83 14.84
CA ASP A 672 6.64 -41.79 14.80
C ASP A 672 5.35 -42.25 15.50
N SER A 673 5.03 -43.55 15.45
CA SER A 673 3.91 -44.13 16.19
C SER A 673 4.13 -44.09 17.70
N ALA A 674 5.37 -44.26 18.16
CA ALA A 674 5.70 -44.09 19.57
C ALA A 674 5.62 -42.62 20.01
N VAL A 675 6.07 -41.69 19.16
CA VAL A 675 5.90 -40.24 19.38
C VAL A 675 4.41 -39.89 19.47
N ASP A 676 3.61 -40.37 18.52
CA ASP A 676 2.17 -40.14 18.46
C ASP A 676 1.41 -40.63 19.70
N LYS A 677 1.73 -41.82 20.22
CA LYS A 677 1.15 -42.32 21.49
C LYS A 677 1.37 -41.34 22.63
N VAL A 678 2.59 -40.81 22.77
CA VAL A 678 2.92 -39.84 23.81
C VAL A 678 2.22 -38.49 23.57
N LEU A 679 2.09 -38.05 22.31
CA LEU A 679 1.33 -36.84 21.99
C LEU A 679 -0.16 -36.98 22.39
N GLN A 680 -0.74 -38.16 22.19
CA GLN A 680 -2.11 -38.47 22.60
C GLN A 680 -2.27 -38.51 24.13
N GLU A 681 -1.31 -39.08 24.87
CA GLU A 681 -1.30 -39.09 26.35
C GLU A 681 -1.44 -37.67 26.95
N PHE A 682 -0.80 -36.68 26.31
CA PHE A 682 -0.83 -35.28 26.75
C PHE A 682 -1.94 -34.45 26.11
N SER A 683 -2.83 -35.08 25.33
CA SER A 683 -3.91 -34.42 24.58
C SER A 683 -3.41 -33.25 23.72
N VAL A 684 -2.29 -33.46 23.01
CA VAL A 684 -1.67 -32.43 22.17
C VAL A 684 -2.57 -32.10 20.98
N GLU A 685 -2.64 -30.83 20.63
CA GLU A 685 -3.45 -30.29 19.54
C GLU A 685 -2.59 -29.71 18.42
N LEU A 686 -1.38 -29.24 18.74
CA LEU A 686 -0.44 -28.65 17.78
C LEU A 686 1.01 -29.07 18.09
N ILE A 687 1.81 -29.29 17.03
CA ILE A 687 3.19 -29.76 17.12
C ILE A 687 4.12 -28.70 16.55
N CYS A 688 5.16 -28.31 17.29
CA CYS A 688 6.23 -27.43 16.82
C CYS A 688 7.55 -28.19 16.70
N LEU A 689 8.16 -28.18 15.51
CA LEU A 689 9.48 -28.74 15.27
C LEU A 689 10.53 -27.64 15.48
N ALA A 690 11.12 -27.60 16.68
CA ALA A 690 12.10 -26.59 17.08
C ALA A 690 13.52 -27.15 16.98
N GLY A 691 14.02 -27.27 15.74
CA GLY A 691 15.31 -27.91 15.47
C GLY A 691 15.25 -29.42 15.67
N PHE A 692 14.16 -30.05 15.23
CA PHE A 692 13.98 -31.49 15.25
C PHE A 692 14.62 -32.12 14.01
N MET A 693 15.80 -32.72 14.16
CA MET A 693 16.66 -33.16 13.06
C MET A 693 16.24 -34.51 12.46
N ARG A 694 14.94 -34.78 12.36
CA ARG A 694 14.36 -36.02 11.81
C ARG A 694 13.22 -35.69 10.86
N ILE A 695 13.17 -36.41 9.74
CA ILE A 695 12.05 -36.36 8.80
C ILE A 695 10.94 -37.26 9.34
N LEU A 696 9.72 -36.74 9.45
CA LEU A 696 8.52 -37.48 9.86
C LEU A 696 8.00 -38.34 8.69
N SER A 697 7.36 -39.46 8.98
CA SER A 697 6.76 -40.35 7.97
C SER A 697 5.46 -39.77 7.39
N GLY A 698 5.15 -40.12 6.14
CA GLY A 698 3.91 -39.70 5.48
C GLY A 698 2.64 -39.99 6.29
N PRO A 699 2.46 -41.20 6.86
CA PRO A 699 1.32 -41.50 7.73
C PRO A 699 1.19 -40.56 8.93
N PHE A 700 2.31 -40.15 9.55
CA PHE A 700 2.30 -39.22 10.67
C PHE A 700 1.93 -37.80 10.23
N VAL A 701 2.54 -37.31 9.15
CA VAL A 701 2.26 -35.98 8.59
C VAL A 701 0.80 -35.87 8.16
N LYS A 702 0.25 -36.90 7.50
CA LYS A 702 -1.15 -36.95 7.10
C LYS A 702 -2.12 -36.98 8.29
N LYS A 703 -1.76 -37.68 9.37
CA LYS A 703 -2.58 -37.70 10.60
C LYS A 703 -2.66 -36.33 11.27
N TRP A 704 -1.56 -35.59 11.24
CA TRP A 704 -1.41 -34.27 11.88
C TRP A 704 -1.41 -33.14 10.85
N GLU A 705 -2.06 -33.33 9.70
CA GLU A 705 -2.11 -32.36 8.61
C GLU A 705 -2.69 -31.02 9.11
N GLY A 706 -2.01 -29.91 8.77
CA GLY A 706 -2.37 -28.58 9.26
C GLY A 706 -2.10 -28.34 10.75
N LYS A 707 -1.46 -29.28 11.46
CA LYS A 707 -1.18 -29.20 12.91
C LYS A 707 0.30 -29.36 13.27
N ILE A 708 1.20 -29.39 12.29
CA ILE A 708 2.64 -29.44 12.52
C ILE A 708 3.28 -28.19 11.92
N LEU A 709 3.98 -27.44 12.75
CA LEU A 709 4.74 -26.24 12.36
C LEU A 709 6.23 -26.56 12.37
N ASN A 710 6.94 -26.14 11.34
CA ASN A 710 8.39 -26.19 11.29
C ASN A 710 8.97 -24.81 10.99
N ILE A 711 10.15 -24.55 11.53
CA ILE A 711 10.95 -23.38 11.18
C ILE A 711 12.17 -23.81 10.35
N HIS A 712 12.37 -23.14 9.22
CA HIS A 712 13.48 -23.37 8.30
C HIS A 712 14.41 -22.17 8.26
N PRO A 713 15.75 -22.36 8.35
CA PRO A 713 16.74 -21.28 8.45
C PRO A 713 17.08 -20.59 7.11
N SER A 714 16.08 -20.44 6.22
CA SER A 714 16.15 -19.62 5.00
C SER A 714 14.75 -19.22 4.52
N LEU A 715 14.68 -18.30 3.56
CA LEU A 715 13.42 -17.91 2.92
C LEU A 715 12.97 -18.97 1.90
N LEU A 716 12.16 -19.93 2.35
CA LEU A 716 11.50 -20.88 1.44
C LEU A 716 10.67 -20.15 0.37
N PRO A 717 10.60 -20.70 -0.86
CA PRO A 717 11.10 -22.00 -1.30
C PRO A 717 12.61 -22.04 -1.62
N SER A 718 13.36 -20.97 -1.39
CA SER A 718 14.80 -20.91 -1.64
C SER A 718 15.58 -21.69 -0.60
N PHE A 719 16.69 -22.32 -1.01
CA PHE A 719 17.67 -22.98 -0.13
C PHE A 719 17.07 -24.00 0.86
N LYS A 720 16.24 -24.93 0.36
CA LYS A 720 15.69 -26.07 1.13
C LYS A 720 16.79 -26.97 1.74
N GLY A 721 16.46 -27.69 2.81
CA GLY A 721 17.32 -28.70 3.42
C GLY A 721 18.36 -28.18 4.42
N ALA A 722 19.11 -29.11 5.01
CA ALA A 722 19.88 -28.88 6.25
C ALA A 722 21.08 -27.92 6.12
N ASN A 723 21.54 -27.57 4.92
CA ASN A 723 22.73 -26.74 4.68
C ASN A 723 22.38 -25.33 4.16
N ALA A 724 21.21 -24.81 4.53
CA ALA A 724 20.66 -23.57 3.96
C ALA A 724 21.64 -22.37 4.02
N HIS A 725 22.31 -22.13 5.15
CA HIS A 725 23.26 -21.01 5.30
C HIS A 725 24.47 -21.13 4.37
N LYS A 726 25.02 -22.34 4.21
CA LYS A 726 26.13 -22.60 3.29
C LYS A 726 25.72 -22.32 1.85
N LEU A 727 24.52 -22.77 1.45
CA LEU A 727 24.00 -22.55 0.11
C LEU A 727 23.72 -21.06 -0.15
N VAL A 728 23.20 -20.33 0.84
CA VAL A 728 23.00 -18.88 0.79
C VAL A 728 24.32 -18.15 0.52
N LEU A 729 25.38 -18.49 1.27
CA LEU A 729 26.69 -17.86 1.09
C LEU A 729 27.33 -18.23 -0.25
N GLN A 730 27.23 -19.49 -0.67
CA GLN A 730 27.74 -19.96 -1.97
C GLN A 730 27.02 -19.31 -3.15
N ALA A 731 25.72 -19.05 -3.02
CA ALA A 731 24.92 -18.37 -4.03
C ALA A 731 25.20 -16.86 -4.12
N GLY A 732 25.96 -16.29 -3.17
CA GLY A 732 26.30 -14.87 -3.17
C GLY A 732 25.10 -13.92 -3.01
N VAL A 733 23.95 -14.44 -2.56
CA VAL A 733 22.75 -13.62 -2.37
C VAL A 733 22.95 -12.64 -1.22
N ARG A 734 22.30 -11.48 -1.31
CA ARG A 734 22.44 -10.39 -0.32
C ARG A 734 21.33 -10.37 0.73
N VAL A 735 20.34 -11.25 0.61
CA VAL A 735 19.20 -11.39 1.53
C VAL A 735 18.90 -12.88 1.71
N THR A 736 18.67 -13.28 2.96
CA THR A 736 18.12 -14.58 3.38
C THR A 736 17.09 -14.34 4.50
N GLY A 737 16.82 -15.29 5.37
CA GLY A 737 15.88 -15.14 6.47
C GLY A 737 15.56 -16.46 7.16
N CYS A 738 14.38 -16.54 7.75
CA CYS A 738 13.77 -17.79 8.19
C CYS A 738 12.31 -17.88 7.73
N THR A 739 11.82 -19.10 7.54
CA THR A 739 10.43 -19.37 7.20
C THR A 739 9.80 -20.30 8.23
N VAL A 740 8.64 -19.92 8.76
CA VAL A 740 7.75 -20.84 9.48
C VAL A 740 6.65 -21.31 8.54
N HIS A 741 6.45 -22.61 8.46
CA HIS A 741 5.50 -23.22 7.53
C HIS A 741 4.84 -24.45 8.16
N PHE A 742 3.68 -24.83 7.61
CA PHE A 742 3.09 -26.14 7.91
C PHE A 742 3.97 -27.24 7.33
N VAL A 743 4.11 -28.38 8.03
CA VAL A 743 4.83 -29.54 7.49
C VAL A 743 3.95 -30.27 6.48
N ALA A 744 4.51 -30.55 5.30
CA ALA A 744 3.94 -31.41 4.27
C ALA A 744 4.79 -32.68 4.09
N GLU A 745 4.31 -33.66 3.34
CA GLU A 745 5.07 -34.90 3.08
C GLU A 745 6.38 -34.63 2.34
N GLU A 746 6.38 -33.68 1.41
CA GLU A 746 7.61 -33.18 0.79
C GLU A 746 8.31 -32.19 1.75
N VAL A 747 9.60 -32.43 1.96
CA VAL A 747 10.45 -31.63 2.87
C VAL A 747 10.47 -30.16 2.42
N ASP A 748 10.20 -29.27 3.37
CA ASP A 748 10.19 -27.81 3.19
C ASP A 748 9.28 -27.31 2.05
N ALA A 749 8.20 -28.05 1.75
CA ALA A 749 7.25 -27.72 0.69
C ALA A 749 5.86 -27.31 1.20
N GLY A 750 5.65 -27.34 2.51
CA GLY A 750 4.35 -26.99 3.07
C GLY A 750 4.10 -25.49 3.10
N ALA A 751 2.84 -25.14 3.33
CA ALA A 751 2.38 -23.78 3.12
C ALA A 751 2.97 -22.81 4.16
N ILE A 752 3.40 -21.63 3.69
CA ILE A 752 4.17 -20.64 4.45
C ILE A 752 3.24 -19.81 5.35
N ILE A 753 3.53 -19.79 6.65
CA ILE A 753 2.77 -19.05 7.67
C ILE A 753 3.41 -17.69 7.94
N PHE A 754 4.74 -17.65 8.06
CA PHE A 754 5.46 -16.42 8.42
C PHE A 754 6.88 -16.46 7.86
N GLN A 755 7.39 -15.33 7.39
CA GLN A 755 8.78 -15.19 6.96
C GLN A 755 9.39 -13.93 7.53
N GLU A 756 10.67 -13.99 7.90
CA GLU A 756 11.43 -12.83 8.35
C GLU A 756 12.74 -12.76 7.58
N ALA A 757 13.00 -11.63 6.92
CA ALA A 757 14.19 -11.43 6.10
C ALA A 757 15.38 -10.93 6.94
N VAL A 758 16.57 -11.40 6.56
CA VAL A 758 17.85 -11.10 7.22
C VAL A 758 18.90 -10.77 6.15
N PRO A 759 19.65 -9.66 6.27
CA PRO A 759 20.67 -9.30 5.29
C PRO A 759 21.88 -10.25 5.36
N VAL A 760 22.47 -10.54 4.21
CA VAL A 760 23.76 -11.26 4.07
C VAL A 760 24.85 -10.23 3.77
N LYS A 761 25.82 -10.10 4.68
CA LYS A 761 26.91 -9.12 4.62
C LYS A 761 28.10 -9.68 3.87
N VAL A 762 28.87 -8.78 3.25
CA VAL A 762 30.13 -9.13 2.58
C VAL A 762 31.11 -9.66 3.63
N GLY A 763 31.62 -10.87 3.42
CA GLY A 763 32.53 -11.54 4.37
C GLY A 763 31.84 -12.29 5.51
N ASP A 764 30.51 -12.45 5.50
CA ASP A 764 29.82 -13.31 6.47
C ASP A 764 30.37 -14.75 6.41
N THR A 765 30.65 -15.32 7.58
CA THR A 765 30.87 -16.77 7.75
C THR A 765 29.54 -17.47 8.00
N GLU A 766 29.48 -18.80 7.79
CA GLU A 766 28.28 -19.59 8.09
C GLU A 766 27.80 -19.37 9.54
N ALA A 767 28.73 -19.28 10.49
CA ALA A 767 28.42 -19.03 11.91
C ALA A 767 27.82 -17.64 12.15
N ALA A 768 28.40 -16.59 11.54
CA ALA A 768 27.90 -15.22 11.70
C ALA A 768 26.51 -15.03 11.09
N LEU A 769 26.24 -15.68 9.96
CA LEU A 769 24.93 -15.68 9.33
C LEU A 769 23.91 -16.50 10.15
N ALA A 770 24.31 -17.68 10.64
CA ALA A 770 23.46 -18.55 11.45
C ALA A 770 22.99 -17.85 12.74
N GLU A 771 23.86 -17.13 13.44
CA GLU A 771 23.48 -16.35 14.63
C GLU A 771 22.43 -15.28 14.31
N ARG A 772 22.59 -14.59 13.18
CA ARG A 772 21.65 -13.54 12.75
C ARG A 772 20.29 -14.11 12.34
N VAL A 773 20.28 -15.24 11.63
CA VAL A 773 19.03 -15.94 11.28
C VAL A 773 18.36 -16.49 12.53
N LYS A 774 19.11 -17.04 13.48
CA LYS A 774 18.59 -17.52 14.76
C LYS A 774 17.84 -16.45 15.55
N GLU A 775 18.30 -15.19 15.53
CA GLU A 775 17.54 -14.08 16.14
C GLU A 775 16.19 -13.82 15.47
N ALA A 776 16.13 -13.93 14.13
CA ALA A 776 14.88 -13.85 13.38
C ALA A 776 13.98 -15.05 13.68
N GLU A 777 14.53 -16.25 13.80
CA GLU A 777 13.77 -17.45 14.16
C GLU A 777 13.07 -17.31 15.51
N HIS A 778 13.75 -16.72 16.49
CA HIS A 778 13.20 -16.47 17.83
C HIS A 778 12.01 -15.50 17.82
N ARG A 779 11.83 -14.70 16.78
CA ARG A 779 10.66 -13.80 16.60
C ARG A 779 9.59 -14.44 15.72
N ALA A 780 10.01 -15.01 14.60
CA ALA A 780 9.13 -15.62 13.60
C ALA A 780 8.37 -16.84 14.15
N PHE A 781 9.04 -17.76 14.86
CA PHE A 781 8.40 -19.00 15.31
C PHE A 781 7.27 -18.74 16.33
N PRO A 782 7.48 -17.92 17.37
CA PRO A 782 6.40 -17.59 18.28
C PRO A 782 5.24 -16.86 17.61
N ALA A 783 5.50 -15.92 16.70
CA ALA A 783 4.45 -15.20 15.97
C ALA A 783 3.57 -16.16 15.16
N ALA A 784 4.18 -17.06 14.39
CA ALA A 784 3.48 -18.09 13.63
C ALA A 784 2.69 -19.05 14.53
N LEU A 785 3.23 -19.45 15.68
CA LEU A 785 2.52 -20.28 16.65
C LEU A 785 1.22 -19.59 17.12
N GLN A 786 1.26 -18.30 17.43
CA GLN A 786 0.07 -17.57 17.88
C GLN A 786 -0.98 -17.42 16.77
N LEU A 787 -0.55 -17.18 15.52
CA LEU A 787 -1.45 -17.12 14.37
C LEU A 787 -2.22 -18.43 14.16
N VAL A 788 -1.53 -19.57 14.29
CA VAL A 788 -2.17 -20.89 14.12
C VAL A 788 -2.99 -21.26 15.36
N ALA A 789 -2.49 -21.01 16.57
CA ALA A 789 -3.19 -21.35 17.82
C ALA A 789 -4.46 -20.50 18.04
N SER A 790 -4.49 -19.25 17.56
CA SER A 790 -5.70 -18.42 17.57
C SER A 790 -6.73 -18.82 16.51
N GLY A 791 -6.34 -19.65 15.53
CA GLY A 791 -7.15 -19.99 14.37
C GLY A 791 -7.14 -18.94 13.26
N ALA A 792 -6.37 -17.84 13.41
CA ALA A 792 -6.19 -16.81 12.38
C ALA A 792 -5.48 -17.32 11.12
N VAL A 793 -4.72 -18.42 11.23
CA VAL A 793 -4.14 -19.09 10.07
C VAL A 793 -4.45 -20.57 10.12
N ARG A 794 -5.04 -21.10 9.06
CA ARG A 794 -5.31 -22.53 8.91
C ARG A 794 -5.04 -23.01 7.49
N VAL A 795 -4.65 -24.28 7.36
CA VAL A 795 -4.59 -24.96 6.06
C VAL A 795 -5.97 -25.56 5.79
N GLY A 796 -6.55 -25.25 4.64
CA GLY A 796 -7.73 -25.95 4.12
C GLY A 796 -7.36 -26.94 3.02
N GLU A 797 -8.36 -27.41 2.28
CA GLU A 797 -8.17 -28.46 1.27
C GLU A 797 -7.11 -28.10 0.22
N ALA A 798 -6.35 -29.12 -0.22
CA ALA A 798 -5.27 -29.01 -1.19
C ALA A 798 -4.07 -28.09 -0.79
N GLY A 799 -3.85 -27.88 0.51
CA GLY A 799 -2.69 -27.13 1.01
C GLY A 799 -2.83 -25.61 0.91
N LYS A 800 -4.03 -25.10 0.62
CA LYS A 800 -4.30 -23.66 0.56
C LYS A 800 -4.39 -23.07 1.97
N ILE A 801 -3.65 -21.99 2.22
CA ILE A 801 -3.74 -21.22 3.46
C ILE A 801 -4.96 -20.30 3.42
N TYR A 802 -5.69 -20.27 4.53
CA TYR A 802 -6.73 -19.31 4.83
C TYR A 802 -6.24 -18.44 5.98
N TRP A 803 -6.25 -17.14 5.71
CA TRP A 803 -6.02 -16.05 6.67
C TRP A 803 -7.38 -15.58 7.20
#